data_AF-A0A1L9SML1-F1
#
_entry.id   AF-A0A1L9SML1-F1
#
_cell.length_a   1.000
_cell.length_b   1.000
_cell.length_c   1.000
_cell.angle_alpha   90.00
_cell.angle_beta   90.00
_cell.angle_gamma   90.00
#
_symmetry.space_group_name_H-M   'P 1'
#
loop_
_entity.id
_entity.type
_entity.pdbx_description
1 polymer ?
#
loop_
_entity_poly.entity_id
_entity_poly.type
_entity_poly.pdbx_seq_one_letter_code
_entity_poly.pdbx_strand_id
1 'polypeptide(L)'
;MASSGEKSVFAHFIVGNAAAMTAEQWEADIREAQRAHIDGFALNIATQDSYTDTVLQTAYAAAETVGNFSLFLSFDYESGGAWPEDRVVSTVNTYKDSSAQFYYQGKPLVSTFEGTSNAGDWTSIKAATGCSFIPSWTSLGQSGIQTYIDEMDGMLSWDAWPEGAQDMTTTSDEAWIEALGNKSYMMPVSPWFYTNLPDYSKNWLWRGDDLWHDRWQQVIELQPPLVEILTWNDYGETHYIGPIYEAGIPTGAATYVTGNPHDDWRALLPYYIDAYKSNNQTTISTTAEKITYWYRINPSGSGSANGTTGNDPSQGQPVVNPALVSLDKVFTTVLVAAPSTVTIQIGDADATTLRAVTAGINHFSVPFNGQTGAVTISVQRNGEEVVSITGPAITDQKIALGLQESQQLAFHLGGQLPEAQYVPVPSPTPSQERGRETLASASKSTVCPEAYTKPYCEFMTENPTIFHAVDTFTKQLEQHGYRHLSERAVWTPELRRGGKYYTTRNGSALIAFVVGKEYQSGNGMGIVAGHVDALTARLKPVSKLPNKTGFAQLAVAPYAGGLNETWWDRDLSIGGRVLVRDPITGKVETRLVKLGWPIARIPTLAPHFGAPSQGPFNKETQMVPIVGIDNSDLFQGGEAAQVEGSGIKPGTFAATQPPKLVKVISGELGITDYSTIVSWELELFDSQPAQVGGLDKDLIFAGRIDDKLCCFAAQEALLASPDEMSPGIVKMVGMFDDEEIGSLLRQGARSNFMSSVMERITEAFAASAATYGPNLLAQTVANSFLVSSDVIHAVNPNFANVYLENHAPRLNVGVAISADPNGHMTTDSVSTAILQRIAHRCGATLQVFQIRNDSRSGGTIGPMTSARIGMRAIDAGIPQLSMHSIRATTGSLDPGLGVKLFKGFFDYFEEVDKEFLDF
;
A
#
# COMPACT_ATOMS: atom_id res chain seq x y z
N MET A 1 29.00 -10.13 -9.64
CA MET A 1 30.32 -9.50 -9.46
C MET A 1 30.55 -8.58 -10.63
N ALA A 2 30.28 -7.28 -10.45
CA ALA A 2 30.61 -6.24 -11.42
C ALA A 2 32.14 -6.11 -11.56
N SER A 3 32.62 -5.91 -12.78
CA SER A 3 34.05 -5.93 -13.12
C SER A 3 34.65 -4.53 -13.05
N SER A 4 35.95 -4.43 -12.78
CA SER A 4 36.68 -3.16 -12.71
C SER A 4 36.50 -2.32 -13.98
N GLY A 5 35.84 -1.15 -13.86
CA GLY A 5 35.60 -0.21 -14.96
C GLY A 5 34.13 0.16 -15.22
N GLU A 6 33.16 -0.41 -14.50
CA GLU A 6 31.73 -0.11 -14.67
C GLU A 6 31.29 1.14 -13.90
N LYS A 7 30.70 2.08 -14.64
CA LYS A 7 30.01 3.25 -14.11
C LYS A 7 28.82 2.84 -13.25
N SER A 8 28.72 3.41 -12.05
CA SER A 8 27.66 3.07 -11.10
C SER A 8 26.97 4.30 -10.57
N VAL A 9 25.66 4.20 -10.34
CA VAL A 9 24.79 5.24 -9.81
C VAL A 9 24.17 4.75 -8.51
N PHE A 10 24.31 5.54 -7.44
CA PHE A 10 23.74 5.24 -6.14
C PHE A 10 22.74 6.30 -5.72
N ALA A 11 21.87 5.98 -4.77
CA ALA A 11 21.08 6.96 -4.05
C ALA A 11 21.42 6.95 -2.54
N HIS A 12 21.53 8.12 -1.95
CA HIS A 12 21.82 8.29 -0.53
C HIS A 12 20.58 7.99 0.31
N PHE A 13 20.71 7.07 1.25
CA PHE A 13 19.59 6.56 2.04
C PHE A 13 19.83 6.88 3.52
N ILE A 14 18.98 7.74 4.09
CA ILE A 14 19.01 8.12 5.49
C ILE A 14 18.48 6.96 6.34
N VAL A 15 19.38 6.19 6.96
CA VAL A 15 19.00 5.05 7.81
C VAL A 15 18.22 5.50 9.04
N GLY A 16 18.47 6.72 9.52
CA GLY A 16 17.71 7.34 10.60
C GLY A 16 16.20 7.44 10.31
N ASN A 17 15.81 7.63 9.05
CA ASN A 17 14.41 7.71 8.64
C ASN A 17 13.79 6.32 8.38
N ALA A 18 14.56 5.25 8.58
CA ALA A 18 14.20 3.88 8.19
C ALA A 18 13.96 2.94 9.39
N ALA A 19 13.99 3.48 10.62
CA ALA A 19 13.87 2.68 11.85
C ALA A 19 12.61 1.80 11.90
N ALA A 20 11.52 2.26 11.28
CA ALA A 20 10.24 1.56 11.24
C ALA A 20 9.98 0.81 9.92
N MET A 21 10.90 0.85 8.96
CA MET A 21 10.72 0.18 7.67
C MET A 21 10.78 -1.34 7.84
N THR A 22 9.78 -2.02 7.28
CA THR A 22 9.71 -3.48 7.18
C THR A 22 10.66 -4.00 6.10
N ALA A 23 10.95 -5.30 6.12
CA ALA A 23 11.76 -5.94 5.07
C ALA A 23 11.10 -5.76 3.69
N GLU A 24 9.77 -5.87 3.61
CA GLU A 24 9.01 -5.69 2.38
C GLU A 24 9.11 -4.27 1.83
N GLN A 25 9.13 -3.25 2.70
CA GLN A 25 9.33 -1.86 2.29
C GLN A 25 10.75 -1.62 1.79
N TRP A 26 11.76 -2.19 2.44
CA TRP A 26 13.14 -2.18 1.92
C TRP A 26 13.24 -2.84 0.54
N GLU A 27 12.64 -4.03 0.37
CA GLU A 27 12.61 -4.68 -0.93
C GLU A 27 11.83 -3.89 -1.99
N ALA A 28 10.76 -3.20 -1.60
CA ALA A 28 9.99 -2.34 -2.51
C ALA A 28 10.83 -1.16 -3.00
N ASP A 29 11.49 -0.45 -2.08
CA ASP A 29 12.38 0.68 -2.42
C ASP A 29 13.53 0.24 -3.33
N ILE A 30 14.14 -0.91 -3.05
CA ILE A 30 15.18 -1.49 -3.90
C ILE A 30 14.65 -1.77 -5.31
N ARG A 31 13.43 -2.31 -5.45
CA ARG A 31 12.81 -2.53 -6.76
C ARG A 31 12.48 -1.22 -7.48
N GLU A 32 12.03 -0.18 -6.77
CA GLU A 32 11.82 1.14 -7.37
C GLU A 32 13.15 1.75 -7.86
N ALA A 33 14.22 1.62 -7.08
CA ALA A 33 15.55 2.09 -7.46
C ALA A 33 16.07 1.34 -8.70
N GLN A 34 15.90 0.01 -8.75
CA GLN A 34 16.23 -0.80 -9.94
C GLN A 34 15.43 -0.37 -11.17
N ARG A 35 14.13 -0.10 -11.05
CA ARG A 35 13.31 0.42 -12.17
C ARG A 35 13.78 1.79 -12.64
N ALA A 36 14.36 2.58 -11.75
CA ALA A 36 14.99 3.85 -12.07
C ALA A 36 16.41 3.70 -12.62
N HIS A 37 16.95 2.48 -12.74
CA HIS A 37 18.32 2.13 -13.15
C HIS A 37 19.43 2.55 -12.16
N ILE A 38 19.06 2.78 -10.90
CA ILE A 38 20.01 2.99 -9.80
C ILE A 38 20.57 1.63 -9.39
N ASP A 39 21.89 1.55 -9.19
CA ASP A 39 22.61 0.30 -8.91
C ASP A 39 22.65 -0.06 -7.43
N GLY A 40 22.49 0.93 -6.55
CA GLY A 40 22.59 0.70 -5.12
C GLY A 40 22.23 1.88 -4.22
N PHE A 41 22.30 1.64 -2.91
CA PHE A 41 22.15 2.68 -1.90
C PHE A 41 23.43 2.91 -1.10
N ALA A 42 23.73 4.19 -0.85
CA ALA A 42 24.70 4.62 0.16
C ALA A 42 23.96 4.77 1.49
N LEU A 43 24.23 3.89 2.45
CA LEU A 43 23.50 3.84 3.72
C LEU A 43 24.10 4.83 4.72
N ASN A 44 23.49 6.01 4.84
CA ASN A 44 23.87 7.03 5.81
C ASN A 44 23.46 6.60 7.22
N ILE A 45 24.45 6.33 8.07
CA ILE A 45 24.27 5.85 9.44
C ILE A 45 24.86 6.84 10.44
N ALA A 46 24.14 7.07 11.54
CA ALA A 46 24.54 7.99 12.61
C ALA A 46 24.87 7.25 13.92
N THR A 47 25.77 7.84 14.72
CA THR A 47 26.22 7.21 15.98
C THR A 47 25.13 7.21 17.07
N GLN A 48 24.25 8.22 17.10
CA GLN A 48 23.21 8.32 18.11
C GLN A 48 22.08 7.30 17.93
N ASP A 49 21.98 6.69 16.76
CA ASP A 49 20.85 5.83 16.38
C ASP A 49 21.02 4.43 16.96
N SER A 50 20.30 4.16 18.05
CA SER A 50 20.33 2.86 18.75
C SER A 50 19.86 1.66 17.91
N TYR A 51 19.19 1.90 16.79
CA TYR A 51 18.62 0.88 15.89
C TYR A 51 19.48 0.60 14.65
N THR A 52 20.61 1.29 14.45
CA THR A 52 21.44 1.19 13.24
C THR A 52 21.75 -0.25 12.84
N ASP A 53 22.20 -1.10 13.76
CA ASP A 53 22.54 -2.49 13.43
C ASP A 53 21.34 -3.31 12.94
N THR A 54 20.15 -3.08 13.51
CA THR A 54 18.94 -3.81 13.13
C THR A 54 18.47 -3.40 11.74
N VAL A 55 18.54 -2.10 11.44
CA VAL A 55 18.16 -1.59 10.12
C VAL A 55 19.15 -2.03 9.05
N LEU A 56 20.46 -1.99 9.32
CA LEU A 56 21.48 -2.49 8.40
C LEU A 56 21.30 -3.97 8.08
N GLN A 57 21.02 -4.81 9.09
CA GLN A 57 20.73 -6.24 8.86
C GLN A 57 19.53 -6.44 7.94
N THR A 58 18.48 -5.64 8.14
CA THR A 58 17.26 -5.69 7.34
C THR A 58 17.52 -5.24 5.90
N ALA A 59 18.23 -4.12 5.73
CA ALA A 59 18.55 -3.56 4.41
C ALA A 59 19.43 -4.52 3.59
N TYR A 60 20.51 -5.05 4.16
CA TYR A 60 21.37 -6.03 3.48
C TYR A 60 20.61 -7.31 3.15
N ALA A 61 19.82 -7.86 4.06
CA ALA A 61 19.00 -9.05 3.77
C ALA A 61 17.99 -8.80 2.64
N ALA A 62 17.35 -7.62 2.59
CA ALA A 62 16.44 -7.25 1.51
C ALA A 62 17.17 -7.14 0.17
N ALA A 63 18.35 -6.51 0.13
CA ALA A 63 19.15 -6.41 -1.10
C ALA A 63 19.65 -7.78 -1.59
N GLU A 64 20.05 -8.67 -0.69
CA GLU A 64 20.41 -10.05 -1.05
C GLU A 64 19.19 -10.83 -1.57
N THR A 65 18.02 -10.59 -1.01
CA THR A 65 16.76 -11.24 -1.42
C THR A 65 16.28 -10.78 -2.79
N VAL A 66 16.33 -9.47 -3.07
CA VAL A 66 15.96 -8.92 -4.38
C VAL A 66 17.00 -9.28 -5.44
N GLY A 67 18.29 -9.23 -5.08
CA GLY A 67 19.41 -9.46 -5.97
C GLY A 67 19.64 -8.31 -6.96
N ASN A 68 20.82 -8.29 -7.60
CA ASN A 68 21.22 -7.25 -8.57
C ASN A 68 21.08 -5.81 -8.05
N PHE A 69 21.32 -5.60 -6.76
CA PHE A 69 21.34 -4.28 -6.15
C PHE A 69 22.39 -4.27 -5.05
N SER A 70 23.16 -3.20 -4.94
CA SER A 70 24.27 -3.13 -3.99
C SER A 70 24.06 -2.08 -2.92
N LEU A 71 24.69 -2.27 -1.76
CA LEU A 71 24.69 -1.34 -0.64
C LEU A 71 26.14 -1.05 -0.24
N PHE A 72 26.39 0.15 0.28
CA PHE A 72 27.62 0.43 1.01
C PHE A 72 27.36 1.37 2.19
N LEU A 73 28.23 1.28 3.19
CA LEU A 73 28.09 2.07 4.41
C LEU A 73 28.61 3.49 4.20
N SER A 74 27.83 4.48 4.61
CA SER A 74 28.21 5.89 4.71
C SER A 74 28.09 6.34 6.16
N PHE A 75 29.22 6.53 6.83
CA PHE A 75 29.21 6.94 8.24
C PHE A 75 29.03 8.45 8.34
N ASP A 76 27.93 8.90 8.94
CA ASP A 76 27.68 10.31 9.23
C ASP A 76 28.40 10.70 10.53
N TYR A 77 29.38 11.60 10.42
CA TYR A 77 30.18 12.07 11.55
C TYR A 77 29.65 13.37 12.19
N GLU A 78 28.71 14.07 11.54
CA GLU A 78 28.07 15.27 12.07
C GLU A 78 26.82 14.93 12.90
N SER A 79 26.22 13.77 12.61
CA SER A 79 25.09 13.23 13.33
C SER A 79 25.57 12.41 14.54
N GLY A 80 25.45 13.00 15.74
CA GLY A 80 25.79 12.37 17.03
C GLY A 80 27.27 12.42 17.42
N GLY A 81 28.11 12.99 16.55
CA GLY A 81 29.55 13.13 16.74
C GLY A 81 30.36 11.98 16.13
N ALA A 82 31.68 12.03 16.35
CA ALA A 82 32.61 11.13 15.70
C ALA A 82 32.39 9.65 16.05
N TRP A 83 32.53 8.79 15.04
CA TRP A 83 32.50 7.34 15.22
C TRP A 83 33.78 6.80 15.87
N PRO A 84 33.68 5.94 16.89
CA PRO A 84 34.83 5.18 17.40
C PRO A 84 35.44 4.29 16.30
N GLU A 85 36.77 4.30 16.16
CA GLU A 85 37.48 3.58 15.10
C GLU A 85 37.15 2.07 15.08
N ASP A 86 37.14 1.43 16.25
CA ASP A 86 36.80 0.02 16.42
C ASP A 86 35.35 -0.29 16.03
N ARG A 87 34.45 0.66 16.26
CA ARG A 87 33.05 0.56 15.80
C ARG A 87 32.93 0.65 14.29
N VAL A 88 33.70 1.52 13.63
CA VAL A 88 33.74 1.56 12.16
C VAL A 88 34.28 0.24 11.60
N VAL A 89 35.43 -0.21 12.11
CA VAL A 89 36.09 -1.45 11.66
C VAL A 89 35.18 -2.67 11.83
N SER A 90 34.51 -2.81 12.98
CA SER A 90 33.60 -3.93 13.23
C SER A 90 32.38 -3.90 12.31
N THR A 91 31.79 -2.73 12.07
CA THR A 91 30.62 -2.58 11.20
C THR A 91 30.97 -2.91 9.75
N VAL A 92 32.08 -2.36 9.23
CA VAL A 92 32.55 -2.69 7.86
C VAL A 92 32.84 -4.19 7.73
N ASN A 93 33.56 -4.78 8.68
CA ASN A 93 33.88 -6.22 8.64
C ASN A 93 32.64 -7.13 8.73
N THR A 94 31.52 -6.63 9.26
CA THR A 94 30.26 -7.39 9.33
C THR A 94 29.64 -7.57 7.94
N TYR A 95 29.67 -6.52 7.12
CA TYR A 95 28.97 -6.50 5.83
C TYR A 95 29.87 -6.67 4.62
N LYS A 96 31.19 -6.51 4.77
CA LYS A 96 32.12 -6.50 3.62
C LYS A 96 32.02 -7.75 2.73
N ASP A 97 31.69 -8.91 3.29
CA ASP A 97 31.61 -10.18 2.57
C ASP A 97 30.17 -10.53 2.13
N SER A 98 29.20 -9.64 2.36
CA SER A 98 27.81 -9.81 1.89
C SER A 98 27.75 -9.79 0.36
N SER A 99 26.83 -10.57 -0.21
CA SER A 99 26.59 -10.57 -1.65
C SER A 99 25.95 -9.26 -2.16
N ALA A 100 25.36 -8.48 -1.26
CA ALA A 100 24.82 -7.15 -1.53
C ALA A 100 25.83 -6.03 -1.30
N GLN A 101 27.03 -6.28 -0.76
CA GLN A 101 28.04 -5.24 -0.60
C GLN A 101 28.54 -4.75 -1.97
N PHE A 102 28.58 -3.43 -2.18
CA PHE A 102 29.21 -2.87 -3.36
C PHE A 102 30.74 -2.98 -3.26
N TYR A 103 31.36 -3.53 -4.31
CA TYR A 103 32.81 -3.62 -4.45
C TYR A 103 33.29 -2.67 -5.55
N TYR A 104 34.11 -1.69 -5.16
CA TYR A 104 34.78 -0.80 -6.10
C TYR A 104 36.24 -1.22 -6.27
N GLN A 105 36.66 -1.45 -7.52
CA GLN A 105 38.01 -1.91 -7.86
C GLN A 105 38.48 -3.14 -7.04
N GLY A 106 37.55 -4.07 -6.77
CA GLY A 106 37.81 -5.31 -6.05
C GLY A 106 37.88 -5.17 -4.53
N LYS A 107 37.52 -4.02 -3.95
CA LYS A 107 37.45 -3.77 -2.51
C LYS A 107 36.05 -3.30 -2.09
N PRO A 108 35.57 -3.64 -0.87
CA PRO A 108 34.28 -3.15 -0.40
C PRO A 108 34.33 -1.62 -0.28
N LEU A 109 33.37 -0.93 -0.90
CA LEU A 109 33.28 0.52 -0.83
C LEU A 109 32.74 0.96 0.54
N VAL A 110 33.29 2.04 1.08
CA VAL A 110 32.82 2.73 2.30
C VAL A 110 32.96 4.24 2.06
N SER A 111 32.01 5.04 2.57
CA SER A 111 32.06 6.51 2.56
C SER A 111 31.80 7.10 3.94
N THR A 112 31.85 8.43 4.02
CA THR A 112 31.36 9.22 5.15
C THR A 112 30.59 10.43 4.66
N PHE A 113 29.73 10.96 5.52
CA PHE A 113 29.36 12.36 5.48
C PHE A 113 30.21 13.11 6.51
N GLU A 114 31.06 14.01 6.02
CA GLU A 114 32.03 14.78 6.78
C GLU A 114 32.94 13.91 7.68
N GLY A 115 33.38 14.42 8.85
CA GLY A 115 34.31 13.72 9.76
C GLY A 115 35.79 14.06 9.56
N THR A 116 36.09 15.23 9.01
CA THR A 116 37.46 15.69 8.69
C THR A 116 38.40 15.75 9.89
N SER A 117 37.86 16.01 11.09
CA SER A 117 38.62 15.97 12.35
C SER A 117 39.17 14.58 12.68
N ASN A 118 38.64 13.53 12.06
CA ASN A 118 39.00 12.13 12.22
C ASN A 118 39.62 11.52 10.96
N ALA A 119 40.04 12.35 9.99
CA ALA A 119 40.61 11.87 8.73
C ALA A 119 41.81 10.92 8.95
N GLY A 120 42.62 11.16 9.99
CA GLY A 120 43.78 10.33 10.33
C GLY A 120 43.45 8.87 10.71
N ASP A 121 42.23 8.61 11.19
CA ASP A 121 41.79 7.26 11.60
C ASP A 121 41.65 6.32 10.38
N TRP A 122 41.42 6.89 9.18
CA TRP A 122 41.14 6.11 7.98
C TRP A 122 42.33 5.31 7.45
N THR A 123 43.56 5.68 7.81
CA THR A 123 44.74 4.87 7.48
C THR A 123 44.65 3.49 8.15
N SER A 124 44.34 3.43 9.44
CA SER A 124 44.22 2.18 10.19
C SER A 124 42.91 1.45 9.90
N ILE A 125 41.80 2.17 9.72
CA ILE A 125 40.51 1.56 9.33
C ILE A 125 40.64 0.83 7.99
N LYS A 126 41.23 1.47 6.97
CA LYS A 126 41.45 0.83 5.65
C LYS A 126 42.37 -0.38 5.76
N ALA A 127 43.44 -0.29 6.54
CA ALA A 127 44.33 -1.42 6.78
C ALA A 127 43.63 -2.60 7.46
N ALA A 128 42.71 -2.34 8.40
CA ALA A 128 41.99 -3.36 9.15
C ALA A 128 40.82 -4.00 8.38
N THR A 129 40.20 -3.26 7.47
CA THR A 129 38.98 -3.69 6.76
C THR A 129 39.26 -4.14 5.33
N GLY A 130 40.29 -3.57 4.69
CA GLY A 130 40.59 -3.74 3.27
C GLY A 130 39.66 -2.95 2.33
N CYS A 131 38.93 -1.95 2.84
CA CYS A 131 37.97 -1.18 2.05
C CYS A 131 38.62 -0.25 1.02
N SER A 132 37.83 0.15 0.03
CA SER A 132 38.06 1.35 -0.76
C SER A 132 37.27 2.49 -0.11
N PHE A 133 37.92 3.60 0.15
CA PHE A 133 37.33 4.70 0.90
C PHE A 133 37.12 5.95 0.04
N ILE A 134 35.86 6.40 -0.08
CA ILE A 134 35.45 7.60 -0.82
C ILE A 134 34.63 8.48 0.13
N PRO A 135 35.24 9.33 0.98
CA PRO A 135 34.54 10.22 1.89
C PRO A 135 33.82 11.37 1.17
N SER A 136 32.89 12.02 1.88
CA SER A 136 32.46 13.38 1.59
C SER A 136 33.04 14.35 2.62
N TRP A 137 34.21 14.91 2.32
CA TRP A 137 34.91 15.93 3.12
C TRP A 137 34.85 17.32 2.45
N THR A 138 33.67 17.67 1.93
CA THR A 138 33.49 18.88 1.12
C THR A 138 33.86 20.15 1.90
N SER A 139 33.69 20.14 3.23
CA SER A 139 34.11 21.23 4.11
C SER A 139 35.60 21.60 4.04
N LEU A 140 36.50 20.70 3.60
CA LEU A 140 37.92 21.02 3.41
C LEU A 140 38.20 21.80 2.13
N GLY A 141 37.28 21.76 1.17
CA GLY A 141 37.48 22.24 -0.19
C GLY A 141 38.59 21.48 -0.95
N GLN A 142 38.73 21.79 -2.24
CA GLN A 142 39.62 21.10 -3.17
C GLN A 142 41.11 21.21 -2.77
N SER A 143 41.50 22.33 -2.16
CA SER A 143 42.87 22.51 -1.67
C SER A 143 43.12 21.79 -0.33
N GLY A 144 42.12 21.73 0.55
CA GLY A 144 42.28 21.18 1.89
C GLY A 144 42.47 19.67 1.88
N ILE A 145 41.80 18.97 0.94
CA ILE A 145 41.93 17.51 0.79
C ILE A 145 43.36 17.04 0.48
N GLN A 146 44.24 17.90 -0.04
CA GLN A 146 45.64 17.54 -0.32
C GLN A 146 46.38 17.10 0.95
N THR A 147 45.95 17.60 2.11
CA THR A 147 46.51 17.21 3.41
C THR A 147 46.24 15.75 3.75
N TYR A 148 45.13 15.20 3.24
CA TYR A 148 44.63 13.86 3.56
C TYR A 148 44.46 12.97 2.32
N ILE A 149 45.20 13.29 1.26
CA ILE A 149 45.00 12.67 -0.06
C ILE A 149 45.38 11.19 -0.04
N ASP A 150 46.29 10.78 0.84
CA ASP A 150 46.77 9.40 0.96
C ASP A 150 45.81 8.51 1.77
N GLU A 151 44.96 9.12 2.60
CA GLU A 151 43.96 8.47 3.45
C GLU A 151 42.75 8.00 2.64
N MET A 152 42.45 8.62 1.50
CA MET A 152 41.29 8.32 0.65
C MET A 152 41.67 7.66 -0.70
N ASP A 153 40.74 6.93 -1.31
CA ASP A 153 40.88 6.34 -2.66
C ASP A 153 40.08 7.11 -3.73
N GLY A 154 39.20 8.00 -3.28
CA GLY A 154 38.40 8.91 -4.07
C GLY A 154 37.70 9.91 -3.17
N MET A 155 36.81 10.72 -3.73
CA MET A 155 36.03 11.70 -2.98
C MET A 155 34.64 11.87 -3.58
N LEU A 156 33.63 11.97 -2.73
CA LEU A 156 32.29 12.46 -3.04
C LEU A 156 32.22 13.95 -2.67
N SER A 157 31.85 14.80 -3.61
CA SER A 157 31.46 16.18 -3.25
C SER A 157 30.01 16.20 -2.74
N TRP A 158 29.68 17.10 -1.82
CA TRP A 158 28.30 17.43 -1.43
C TRP A 158 27.74 18.65 -2.18
N ASP A 159 28.53 19.23 -3.10
CA ASP A 159 28.14 20.39 -3.91
C ASP A 159 27.17 19.99 -5.04
N ALA A 160 25.95 19.57 -4.72
CA ALA A 160 24.92 19.23 -5.72
C ALA A 160 24.10 20.43 -6.21
N TRP A 161 24.16 21.55 -5.48
CA TRP A 161 23.37 22.76 -5.73
C TRP A 161 24.29 23.94 -6.05
N PRO A 162 23.82 24.90 -6.87
CA PRO A 162 24.62 26.07 -7.18
C PRO A 162 24.80 26.95 -5.95
N GLU A 163 25.94 27.63 -5.89
CA GLU A 163 26.11 28.75 -4.98
C GLU A 163 25.14 29.87 -5.41
N GLY A 164 24.60 30.67 -4.48
CA GLY A 164 23.92 31.91 -4.87
C GLY A 164 22.62 31.69 -5.65
N ALA A 165 22.38 32.53 -6.66
CA ALA A 165 21.19 32.53 -7.49
C ALA A 165 21.51 32.20 -8.96
N GLN A 166 22.70 31.69 -9.24
CA GLN A 166 23.14 31.28 -10.58
C GLN A 166 22.72 29.84 -10.88
N ASP A 167 22.73 29.48 -12.17
CA ASP A 167 22.55 28.09 -12.58
C ASP A 167 23.80 27.27 -12.23
N MET A 168 23.62 25.97 -12.05
CA MET A 168 24.71 25.05 -11.70
C MET A 168 25.65 24.82 -12.87
N THR A 169 26.95 24.74 -12.60
CA THR A 169 27.99 24.46 -13.61
C THR A 169 28.86 23.28 -13.21
N THR A 170 29.69 22.78 -14.13
CA THR A 170 30.70 21.74 -13.88
C THR A 170 31.95 22.24 -13.15
N THR A 171 32.04 23.54 -12.85
CA THR A 171 33.30 24.15 -12.41
C THR A 171 33.81 23.56 -11.09
N SER A 172 32.92 23.31 -10.11
CA SER A 172 33.33 22.65 -8.85
C SER A 172 33.76 21.21 -9.10
N ASP A 173 33.02 20.48 -9.93
CA ASP A 173 33.33 19.08 -10.27
C ASP A 173 34.70 18.95 -10.96
N GLU A 174 34.99 19.80 -11.93
CA GLU A 174 36.28 19.85 -12.63
C GLU A 174 37.42 20.16 -11.67
N ALA A 175 37.21 21.09 -10.72
CA ALA A 175 38.20 21.41 -9.69
C ALA A 175 38.43 20.24 -8.73
N TRP A 176 37.37 19.50 -8.36
CA TRP A 176 37.50 18.26 -7.58
C TRP A 176 38.26 17.18 -8.34
N ILE A 177 37.94 16.96 -9.62
CA ILE A 177 38.65 16.02 -10.50
C ILE A 177 40.14 16.38 -10.61
N GLU A 178 40.46 17.67 -10.83
CA GLU A 178 41.85 18.15 -10.89
C GLU A 178 42.59 17.90 -9.56
N ALA A 179 41.97 18.24 -8.43
CA ALA A 179 42.56 18.06 -7.11
C ALA A 179 42.80 16.58 -6.75
N LEU A 180 41.94 15.67 -7.20
CA LEU A 180 42.06 14.23 -6.93
C LEU A 180 43.11 13.54 -7.80
N GLY A 181 43.50 14.14 -8.92
CA GLY A 181 44.46 13.57 -9.87
C GLY A 181 44.00 12.22 -10.40
N ASN A 182 44.65 11.14 -9.96
CA ASN A 182 44.31 9.77 -10.39
C ASN A 182 43.29 9.07 -9.47
N LYS A 183 42.82 9.72 -8.40
CA LYS A 183 41.82 9.16 -7.48
C LYS A 183 40.41 9.35 -8.04
N SER A 184 39.46 8.54 -7.56
CA SER A 184 38.11 8.51 -8.14
C SER A 184 37.27 9.70 -7.67
N TYR A 185 36.53 10.32 -8.58
CA TYR A 185 35.50 11.30 -8.23
C TYR A 185 34.13 10.64 -8.27
N MET A 186 33.36 10.78 -7.19
CA MET A 186 31.95 10.45 -7.14
C MET A 186 31.16 11.75 -7.23
N MET A 187 30.47 11.94 -8.35
CA MET A 187 29.79 13.20 -8.66
C MET A 187 28.43 13.25 -7.98
N PRO A 188 28.11 14.33 -7.24
CA PRO A 188 26.81 14.48 -6.61
C PRO A 188 25.74 14.94 -7.57
N VAL A 189 24.53 14.40 -7.41
CA VAL A 189 23.32 14.86 -8.10
C VAL A 189 22.20 14.99 -7.08
N SER A 190 21.39 16.04 -7.18
CA SER A 190 20.20 16.20 -6.34
C SER A 190 19.18 17.04 -7.09
N PRO A 191 17.86 16.89 -6.83
CA PRO A 191 16.86 17.82 -7.36
C PRO A 191 16.95 19.15 -6.57
N TRP A 192 15.85 19.72 -6.08
CA TRP A 192 15.91 20.95 -5.28
C TRP A 192 16.37 20.69 -3.85
N PHE A 193 16.46 21.73 -3.02
CA PHE A 193 16.64 21.62 -1.57
C PHE A 193 15.77 22.65 -0.88
N TYR A 194 14.99 22.22 0.11
CA TYR A 194 14.28 23.10 1.02
C TYR A 194 14.13 22.45 2.39
N THR A 195 14.32 23.21 3.44
CA THR A 195 14.11 22.76 4.81
C THR A 195 13.56 23.87 5.68
N ASN A 196 12.68 23.52 6.62
CA ASN A 196 12.20 24.42 7.66
C ASN A 196 12.01 23.65 8.97
N LEU A 197 13.14 23.34 9.59
CA LEU A 197 13.28 22.61 10.84
C LEU A 197 14.01 23.50 11.87
N PRO A 198 13.31 24.49 12.46
CA PRO A 198 13.94 25.44 13.38
C PRO A 198 14.52 24.76 14.62
N ASP A 199 13.97 23.63 15.06
CA ASP A 199 14.50 22.82 16.16
C ASP A 199 15.90 22.26 15.86
N TYR A 200 16.24 22.15 14.57
CA TYR A 200 17.55 21.73 14.06
C TYR A 200 18.38 22.92 13.56
N SER A 201 17.94 24.16 13.82
CA SER A 201 18.52 25.39 13.27
C SER A 201 18.57 25.42 11.73
N LYS A 202 17.61 24.76 11.06
CA LYS A 202 17.52 24.73 9.60
C LYS A 202 16.31 25.51 9.10
N ASN A 203 16.50 26.48 8.20
CA ASN A 203 15.41 27.19 7.51
C ASN A 203 15.89 27.94 6.25
N TRP A 204 16.16 27.21 5.17
CA TRP A 204 16.60 27.79 3.89
C TRP A 204 16.16 26.93 2.69
N LEU A 205 16.31 27.48 1.50
CA LEU A 205 16.26 26.75 0.23
C LEU A 205 17.48 27.07 -0.62
N TRP A 206 17.87 26.12 -1.47
CA TRP A 206 18.82 26.35 -2.55
C TRP A 206 18.14 26.30 -3.91
N ARG A 207 18.83 26.82 -4.93
CA ARG A 207 18.27 26.90 -6.26
C ARG A 207 18.12 25.51 -6.89
N GLY A 208 16.88 25.09 -7.07
CA GLY A 208 16.51 23.78 -7.64
C GLY A 208 15.83 23.83 -9.01
N ASP A 209 15.62 25.04 -9.55
CA ASP A 209 14.90 25.39 -10.78
C ASP A 209 15.10 24.39 -11.95
N ASP A 210 16.04 24.62 -12.87
CA ASP A 210 16.34 23.71 -13.99
C ASP A 210 17.34 22.59 -13.56
N LEU A 211 17.71 22.56 -12.27
CA LEU A 211 18.88 21.86 -11.72
C LEU A 211 18.91 20.36 -12.00
N TRP A 212 17.79 19.66 -11.85
CA TRP A 212 17.77 18.21 -12.04
C TRP A 212 18.14 17.82 -13.47
N HIS A 213 17.64 18.56 -14.47
CA HIS A 213 18.02 18.33 -15.85
C HIS A 213 19.50 18.65 -16.06
N ASP A 214 19.94 19.81 -15.58
CA ASP A 214 21.30 20.31 -15.79
C ASP A 214 22.36 19.39 -15.17
N ARG A 215 22.18 18.95 -13.92
CA ARG A 215 23.13 18.01 -13.26
C ARG A 215 23.25 16.70 -14.02
N TRP A 216 22.15 16.13 -14.52
CA TRP A 216 22.21 14.90 -15.30
C TRP A 216 22.88 15.10 -16.67
N GLN A 217 22.69 16.24 -17.33
CA GLN A 217 23.45 16.58 -18.54
C GLN A 217 24.95 16.68 -18.22
N GLN A 218 25.32 17.33 -17.12
CA GLN A 218 26.70 17.49 -16.67
C GLN A 218 27.35 16.15 -16.30
N VAL A 219 26.62 15.21 -15.71
CA VAL A 219 27.08 13.83 -15.50
C VAL A 219 27.39 13.14 -16.83
N ILE A 220 26.53 13.32 -17.84
CA ILE A 220 26.74 12.78 -19.17
C ILE A 220 27.93 13.45 -19.87
N GLU A 221 28.20 14.73 -19.61
CA GLU A 221 29.35 15.46 -20.15
C GLU A 221 30.67 15.06 -19.49
N LEU A 222 30.75 15.11 -18.16
CA LEU A 222 31.98 14.88 -17.38
C LEU A 222 32.36 13.41 -17.26
N GLN A 223 31.38 12.51 -17.37
CA GLN A 223 31.58 11.07 -17.35
C GLN A 223 32.33 10.57 -16.09
N PRO A 224 31.91 10.98 -14.87
CA PRO A 224 32.57 10.54 -13.64
C PRO A 224 32.51 9.01 -13.50
N PRO A 225 33.44 8.36 -12.78
CA PRO A 225 33.37 6.92 -12.52
C PRO A 225 32.14 6.48 -11.71
N LEU A 226 31.71 7.32 -10.76
CA LEU A 226 30.60 7.05 -9.86
C LEU A 226 29.72 8.29 -9.75
N VAL A 227 28.42 8.08 -9.56
CA VAL A 227 27.43 9.13 -9.30
C VAL A 227 26.67 8.76 -8.04
N GLU A 228 26.48 9.73 -7.16
CA GLU A 228 25.58 9.58 -6.02
C GLU A 228 24.48 10.63 -6.11
N ILE A 229 23.25 10.16 -6.26
CA ILE A 229 22.07 10.97 -6.02
C ILE A 229 22.03 11.18 -4.51
N LEU A 230 22.17 12.40 -4.02
CA LEU A 230 22.35 12.71 -2.59
C LEU A 230 21.10 12.44 -1.74
N THR A 231 20.15 11.66 -2.26
CA THR A 231 18.90 11.38 -1.59
C THR A 231 18.11 10.22 -2.16
N TRP A 232 17.34 9.61 -1.27
CA TRP A 232 16.28 8.68 -1.54
C TRP A 232 15.09 8.97 -0.63
N ASN A 233 15.33 9.08 0.68
CA ASN A 233 14.30 9.28 1.70
C ASN A 233 14.60 10.44 2.67
N ASP A 234 15.35 11.45 2.23
CA ASP A 234 15.64 12.63 3.06
C ASP A 234 14.45 13.61 3.08
N TYR A 235 13.44 13.27 3.86
CA TYR A 235 12.20 14.04 3.98
C TYR A 235 12.41 15.43 4.58
N GLY A 236 13.33 15.58 5.54
CA GLY A 236 13.56 16.82 6.26
C GLY A 236 14.10 17.96 5.37
N GLU A 237 14.78 17.59 4.29
CA GLU A 237 15.41 18.51 3.33
C GLU A 237 14.71 18.50 1.95
N THR A 238 13.57 17.81 1.87
CA THR A 238 12.61 17.78 0.74
C THR A 238 13.14 17.40 -0.63
N HIS A 239 14.37 16.92 -0.71
CA HIS A 239 15.00 16.56 -1.98
C HIS A 239 14.82 15.08 -2.34
N TYR A 240 14.22 14.29 -1.45
CA TYR A 240 13.91 12.87 -1.64
C TYR A 240 13.26 12.55 -2.99
N ILE A 241 13.63 11.40 -3.54
CA ILE A 241 13.07 10.85 -4.78
C ILE A 241 12.51 9.44 -4.58
N GLY A 242 12.45 8.94 -3.34
CA GLY A 242 11.91 7.64 -2.94
C GLY A 242 10.48 7.76 -2.38
N PRO A 243 9.81 6.63 -2.10
CA PRO A 243 8.49 6.64 -1.46
C PRO A 243 8.51 7.32 -0.08
N ILE A 244 7.38 7.91 0.31
CA ILE A 244 7.21 8.51 1.64
C ILE A 244 6.67 7.44 2.61
N TYR A 245 7.42 7.18 3.68
CA TYR A 245 6.96 6.40 4.82
C TYR A 245 6.77 7.32 6.02
N GLU A 246 5.52 7.50 6.46
CA GLU A 246 5.15 8.49 7.49
C GLU A 246 5.97 8.38 8.78
N ALA A 247 6.28 7.15 9.21
CA ALA A 247 7.06 6.91 10.42
C ALA A 247 8.51 7.40 10.33
N GLY A 248 9.02 7.65 9.13
CA GLY A 248 10.35 8.18 8.86
C GLY A 248 10.41 9.70 8.72
N ILE A 249 9.27 10.40 8.72
CA ILE A 249 9.23 11.86 8.55
C ILE A 249 9.77 12.54 9.82
N PRO A 250 10.83 13.37 9.72
CA PRO A 250 11.34 14.11 10.87
C PRO A 250 10.28 15.00 11.50
N THR A 251 10.35 15.16 12.83
CA THR A 251 9.42 16.05 13.56
C THR A 251 9.55 17.47 13.01
N GLY A 252 8.42 18.08 12.64
CA GLY A 252 8.36 19.42 12.02
C GLY A 252 8.36 19.41 10.49
N ALA A 253 8.83 18.34 9.84
CA ALA A 253 8.87 18.27 8.36
C ALA A 253 7.51 17.94 7.73
N ALA A 254 6.59 17.32 8.51
CA ALA A 254 5.30 16.84 8.00
C ALA A 254 4.48 17.92 7.28
N THR A 255 4.62 19.20 7.64
CA THR A 255 3.89 20.33 7.02
C THR A 255 4.24 20.57 5.55
N TYR A 256 5.40 20.12 5.10
CA TYR A 256 5.87 20.29 3.72
C TYR A 256 6.23 18.96 3.03
N VAL A 257 6.17 17.84 3.74
CA VAL A 257 6.37 16.47 3.19
C VAL A 257 5.04 15.77 2.91
N THR A 258 4.07 15.90 3.81
CA THR A 258 2.78 15.17 3.68
C THR A 258 2.03 15.64 2.44
N GLY A 259 1.62 14.70 1.58
CA GLY A 259 0.90 15.03 0.35
C GLY A 259 1.76 15.63 -0.77
N ASN A 260 3.08 15.65 -0.62
CA ASN A 260 4.02 16.15 -1.63
C ASN A 260 4.98 15.02 -2.07
N PRO A 261 4.51 14.00 -2.81
CA PRO A 261 5.40 12.97 -3.35
C PRO A 261 6.31 13.56 -4.44
N HIS A 262 7.56 13.10 -4.50
CA HIS A 262 8.59 13.56 -5.46
C HIS A 262 9.08 12.42 -6.37
N ASP A 263 8.36 11.31 -6.41
CA ASP A 263 8.78 10.08 -7.06
C ASP A 263 8.78 10.13 -8.59
N ASP A 264 8.01 11.00 -9.24
CA ASP A 264 8.06 11.20 -10.71
C ASP A 264 9.44 11.69 -11.22
N TRP A 265 10.34 12.17 -10.36
CA TRP A 265 11.72 12.50 -10.74
C TRP A 265 12.47 11.24 -11.18
N ARG A 266 12.05 10.06 -10.69
CA ARG A 266 12.57 8.76 -11.13
C ARG A 266 12.16 8.42 -12.56
N ALA A 267 11.08 9.01 -13.10
CA ALA A 267 10.51 8.60 -14.39
C ALA A 267 11.47 8.80 -15.58
N LEU A 268 12.39 9.76 -15.48
CA LEU A 268 13.39 10.07 -16.51
C LEU A 268 14.78 9.50 -16.21
N LEU A 269 15.03 9.01 -14.99
CA LEU A 269 16.32 8.47 -14.58
C LEU A 269 16.82 7.33 -15.49
N PRO A 270 16.00 6.37 -15.94
CA PRO A 270 16.47 5.34 -16.87
C PRO A 270 17.14 5.92 -18.12
N TYR A 271 16.57 6.98 -18.70
CA TYR A 271 17.15 7.61 -19.89
C TYR A 271 18.49 8.30 -19.56
N TYR A 272 18.56 9.08 -18.47
CA TYR A 272 19.80 9.76 -18.10
C TYR A 272 20.91 8.79 -17.70
N ILE A 273 20.59 7.78 -16.89
CA ILE A 273 21.56 6.80 -16.40
C ILE A 273 22.06 5.92 -17.55
N ASP A 274 21.19 5.51 -18.47
CA ASP A 274 21.62 4.75 -19.65
C ASP A 274 22.50 5.60 -20.58
N ALA A 275 22.19 6.90 -20.75
CA ALA A 275 23.02 7.82 -21.54
C ALA A 275 24.40 7.97 -20.89
N TYR A 276 24.44 8.14 -19.57
CA TYR A 276 25.69 8.22 -18.82
C TYR A 276 26.51 6.92 -18.93
N LYS A 277 25.90 5.76 -18.65
CA LYS A 277 26.57 4.45 -18.69
C LYS A 277 27.05 4.06 -20.09
N SER A 278 26.35 4.50 -21.14
CA SER A 278 26.74 4.27 -22.53
C SER A 278 27.69 5.32 -23.12
N ASN A 279 28.18 6.26 -22.31
CA ASN A 279 29.00 7.39 -22.76
C ASN A 279 28.33 8.25 -23.85
N ASN A 280 27.01 8.33 -23.82
CA ASN A 280 26.17 8.96 -24.83
C ASN A 280 26.36 8.39 -26.26
N GLN A 281 26.91 7.17 -26.37
CA GLN A 281 27.23 6.54 -27.66
C GLN A 281 26.09 5.71 -28.22
N THR A 282 25.09 5.36 -27.40
CA THR A 282 23.94 4.57 -27.82
C THR A 282 22.74 5.48 -28.03
N THR A 283 22.10 5.39 -29.20
CA THR A 283 20.79 6.02 -29.39
C THR A 283 19.77 5.31 -28.50
N ILE A 284 19.33 5.98 -27.44
CA ILE A 284 18.30 5.46 -26.53
C ILE A 284 16.95 5.64 -27.21
N SER A 285 16.44 4.56 -27.82
CA SER A 285 15.10 4.59 -28.42
C SER A 285 14.05 4.59 -27.31
N THR A 286 13.20 5.62 -27.27
CA THR A 286 11.98 5.61 -26.46
C THR A 286 10.76 5.44 -27.37
N THR A 287 9.84 4.56 -27.00
CA THR A 287 8.49 4.46 -27.59
C THR A 287 7.44 5.17 -26.73
N ALA A 288 7.82 5.55 -25.50
CA ALA A 288 6.95 6.23 -24.55
C ALA A 288 7.28 7.73 -24.51
N GLU A 289 6.25 8.54 -24.62
CA GLU A 289 6.32 9.98 -24.35
C GLU A 289 6.15 10.17 -22.85
N LYS A 290 6.90 11.08 -22.23
CA LYS A 290 6.74 11.40 -20.81
C LYS A 290 6.82 12.91 -20.61
N ILE A 291 6.04 13.43 -19.67
CA ILE A 291 6.13 14.81 -19.18
C ILE A 291 6.38 14.73 -17.67
N THR A 292 7.47 15.35 -17.20
CA THR A 292 7.67 15.69 -15.79
C THR A 292 7.68 17.21 -15.66
N TYR A 293 7.08 17.74 -14.60
CA TYR A 293 7.07 19.18 -14.35
C TYR A 293 7.05 19.53 -12.86
N TRP A 294 7.48 20.75 -12.56
CA TRP A 294 7.42 21.32 -11.22
C TRP A 294 7.28 22.84 -11.29
N TYR A 295 6.59 23.42 -10.30
CA TYR A 295 6.49 24.87 -10.08
C TYR A 295 5.87 25.18 -8.73
N ARG A 296 6.07 26.41 -8.25
CA ARG A 296 5.35 26.91 -7.06
C ARG A 296 3.89 27.18 -7.39
N ILE A 297 2.98 26.72 -6.53
CA ILE A 297 1.57 27.08 -6.64
C ILE A 297 1.30 28.54 -6.24
N ASN A 298 2.30 29.21 -5.67
CA ASN A 298 2.23 30.60 -5.25
C ASN A 298 3.37 31.39 -5.88
N PRO A 299 3.10 32.53 -6.54
CA PRO A 299 4.15 33.44 -6.98
C PRO A 299 5.06 33.88 -5.82
N SER A 300 6.33 34.11 -6.08
CA SER A 300 7.34 34.53 -5.07
C SER A 300 6.91 35.73 -4.22
N GLY A 301 6.17 36.66 -4.81
CA GLY A 301 5.68 37.87 -4.16
C GLY A 301 4.37 37.68 -3.37
N SER A 302 3.77 36.49 -3.40
CA SER A 302 2.56 36.16 -2.66
C SER A 302 2.91 35.48 -1.32
N GLY A 303 2.24 35.89 -0.25
CA GLY A 303 2.46 35.32 1.08
C GLY A 303 3.70 35.83 1.84
N SER A 304 4.22 35.00 2.74
CA SER A 304 5.37 35.28 3.60
C SER A 304 6.41 34.18 3.43
N ALA A 305 7.69 34.53 3.42
CA ALA A 305 8.78 33.56 3.43
C ALA A 305 8.94 32.83 4.78
N ASN A 306 8.19 33.24 5.82
CA ASN A 306 8.25 32.63 7.16
C ASN A 306 9.67 32.47 7.74
N GLY A 307 10.54 33.45 7.46
CA GLY A 307 11.94 33.42 7.88
C GLY A 307 12.87 32.55 7.03
N THR A 308 12.34 31.78 6.06
CA THR A 308 13.16 31.02 5.11
C THR A 308 14.01 31.97 4.28
N THR A 309 15.32 31.73 4.25
CA THR A 309 16.28 32.45 3.41
C THR A 309 16.55 31.71 2.12
N GLY A 310 16.84 32.44 1.04
CA GLY A 310 17.55 31.84 -0.08
C GLY A 310 19.00 31.68 0.33
N ASN A 311 19.49 30.45 0.35
CA ASN A 311 20.80 30.05 0.84
C ASN A 311 21.02 30.34 2.34
N ASP A 312 22.12 29.82 2.88
CA ASP A 312 22.45 29.91 4.30
C ASP A 312 23.95 30.17 4.55
N PRO A 313 24.33 31.15 5.41
CA PRO A 313 25.72 31.47 5.72
C PRO A 313 26.48 30.38 6.47
N SER A 314 25.79 29.53 7.25
CA SER A 314 26.45 28.40 7.92
C SER A 314 26.96 27.38 6.90
N GLN A 315 26.35 27.36 5.71
CA GLN A 315 26.76 26.56 4.56
C GLN A 315 27.73 27.31 3.63
N GLY A 316 28.33 28.40 4.10
CA GLY A 316 29.31 29.18 3.36
C GLY A 316 28.73 30.07 2.25
N GLN A 317 27.41 30.19 2.13
CA GLN A 317 26.77 30.93 1.05
C GLN A 317 26.16 32.27 1.51
N PRO A 318 26.17 33.32 0.68
CA PRO A 318 25.50 34.57 1.00
C PRO A 318 23.98 34.41 1.02
N VAL A 319 23.31 34.98 2.05
CA VAL A 319 21.84 35.07 2.08
C VAL A 319 21.35 35.92 0.93
N VAL A 320 20.43 35.36 0.15
CA VAL A 320 19.69 36.04 -0.91
C VAL A 320 18.19 35.95 -0.65
N ASN A 321 17.40 36.73 -1.40
CA ASN A 321 15.96 36.62 -1.35
C ASN A 321 15.53 35.24 -1.91
N PRO A 322 14.70 34.45 -1.21
CA PRO A 322 14.12 33.20 -1.71
C PRO A 322 13.59 33.26 -3.15
N ALA A 323 13.02 34.40 -3.54
CA ALA A 323 12.48 34.62 -4.89
C ALA A 323 13.54 34.54 -6.00
N LEU A 324 14.82 34.72 -5.67
CA LEU A 324 15.94 34.65 -6.62
C LEU A 324 16.44 33.23 -6.84
N VAL A 325 16.15 32.30 -5.92
CA VAL A 325 16.58 30.90 -5.95
C VAL A 325 15.42 29.93 -6.16
N SER A 326 14.20 30.43 -6.20
CA SER A 326 13.03 29.69 -6.64
C SER A 326 12.25 30.63 -7.55
N LEU A 327 12.38 30.45 -8.86
CA LEU A 327 11.85 31.39 -9.84
C LEU A 327 10.36 31.13 -10.10
N ASP A 328 9.62 32.19 -10.45
CA ASP A 328 8.23 32.11 -10.90
C ASP A 328 8.15 31.59 -12.34
N LYS A 329 8.48 30.30 -12.50
CA LYS A 329 8.45 29.58 -13.77
C LYS A 329 7.82 28.19 -13.60
N VAL A 330 7.21 27.72 -14.67
CA VAL A 330 6.87 26.32 -14.91
C VAL A 330 8.08 25.64 -15.52
N PHE A 331 8.64 24.67 -14.83
CA PHE A 331 9.75 23.85 -15.33
C PHE A 331 9.20 22.53 -15.83
N THR A 332 9.63 22.08 -16.99
CA THR A 332 9.19 20.81 -17.55
C THR A 332 10.28 20.11 -18.34
N THR A 333 10.35 18.80 -18.17
CA THR A 333 11.18 17.93 -19.00
C THR A 333 10.28 16.96 -19.74
N VAL A 334 10.43 16.90 -21.05
CA VAL A 334 9.71 15.95 -21.90
C VAL A 334 10.67 14.94 -22.49
N LEU A 335 10.27 13.68 -22.52
CA LEU A 335 10.92 12.62 -23.27
C LEU A 335 10.08 12.35 -24.51
N VAL A 336 10.61 12.60 -25.71
CA VAL A 336 9.84 12.47 -26.97
C VAL A 336 10.48 11.48 -27.94
N ALA A 337 9.68 10.68 -28.64
CA ALA A 337 10.20 9.71 -29.62
C ALA A 337 10.67 10.37 -30.93
N ALA A 338 10.20 11.60 -31.21
CA ALA A 338 10.54 12.35 -32.42
C ALA A 338 10.37 13.86 -32.17
N PRO A 339 10.93 14.74 -33.03
CA PRO A 339 10.76 16.19 -32.89
C PRO A 339 9.28 16.58 -32.81
N SER A 340 8.91 17.25 -31.73
CA SER A 340 7.52 17.51 -31.34
C SER A 340 7.35 18.97 -30.92
N THR A 341 6.14 19.51 -31.06
CA THR A 341 5.76 20.79 -30.47
C THR A 341 5.40 20.56 -29.01
N VAL A 342 5.77 21.47 -28.12
CA VAL A 342 5.38 21.44 -26.70
C VAL A 342 4.64 22.73 -26.39
N THR A 343 3.52 22.67 -25.69
CA THR A 343 2.74 23.84 -25.31
C THR A 343 2.61 23.89 -23.80
N ILE A 344 2.78 25.07 -23.21
CA ILE A 344 2.60 25.32 -21.78
C ILE A 344 1.62 26.48 -21.62
N GLN A 345 0.49 26.23 -20.98
CA GLN A 345 -0.57 27.20 -20.74
C GLN A 345 -0.77 27.39 -19.24
N ILE A 346 -0.92 28.64 -18.78
CA ILE A 346 -1.19 28.96 -17.38
C ILE A 346 -2.53 29.70 -17.30
N GLY A 347 -3.52 29.05 -16.70
CA GLY A 347 -4.89 29.55 -16.65
C GLY A 347 -5.47 29.77 -18.05
N ASP A 348 -6.14 30.91 -18.23
CA ASP A 348 -6.80 31.28 -19.50
C ASP A 348 -5.87 32.01 -20.49
N ALA A 349 -4.57 32.13 -20.18
CA ALA A 349 -3.63 32.81 -21.07
C ALA A 349 -3.36 32.01 -22.35
N ASP A 350 -2.83 32.68 -23.37
CA ASP A 350 -2.35 32.02 -24.58
C ASP A 350 -1.22 31.04 -24.25
N ALA A 351 -1.28 29.83 -24.82
CA ALA A 351 -0.26 28.82 -24.62
C ALA A 351 1.10 29.24 -25.21
N THR A 352 2.16 29.12 -24.41
CA THR A 352 3.54 29.27 -24.89
C THR A 352 3.90 28.04 -25.72
N THR A 353 4.18 28.25 -27.02
CA THR A 353 4.57 27.17 -27.93
C THR A 353 6.09 27.05 -28.01
N LEU A 354 6.59 25.84 -27.75
CA LEU A 354 7.99 25.44 -27.69
C LEU A 354 8.22 24.27 -28.67
N ARG A 355 9.49 23.94 -28.92
CA ARG A 355 9.85 22.86 -29.83
C ARG A 355 10.87 21.92 -29.20
N ALA A 356 10.47 20.66 -29.02
CA ALA A 356 11.39 19.56 -28.79
C ALA A 356 12.03 19.19 -30.14
N VAL A 357 13.29 19.56 -30.33
CA VAL A 357 13.97 19.51 -31.63
C VAL A 357 14.60 18.15 -31.92
N THR A 358 14.89 17.37 -30.88
CA THR A 358 15.49 16.05 -30.97
C THR A 358 14.59 15.00 -30.32
N ALA A 359 14.63 13.77 -30.83
CA ALA A 359 14.14 12.62 -30.08
C ALA A 359 14.99 12.47 -28.80
N GLY A 360 14.37 12.02 -27.70
CA GLY A 360 14.97 11.98 -26.38
C GLY A 360 14.47 13.09 -25.47
N ILE A 361 15.27 13.40 -24.46
CA ILE A 361 14.96 14.41 -23.44
C ILE A 361 15.08 15.83 -24.01
N ASN A 362 14.08 16.66 -23.74
CA ASN A 362 14.08 18.10 -24.00
C ASN A 362 13.54 18.81 -22.75
N HIS A 363 14.22 19.86 -22.28
CA HIS A 363 13.86 20.61 -21.08
C HIS A 363 13.46 22.04 -21.41
N PHE A 364 12.47 22.57 -20.69
CA PHE A 364 11.95 23.92 -20.89
C PHE A 364 11.57 24.56 -19.56
N SER A 365 11.71 25.88 -19.48
CA SER A 365 11.14 26.68 -18.40
C SER A 365 10.38 27.90 -18.94
N VAL A 366 9.13 28.07 -18.50
CA VAL A 366 8.22 29.14 -18.96
C VAL A 366 7.82 30.02 -17.77
N PRO A 367 8.07 31.35 -17.82
CA PRO A 367 7.75 32.24 -16.71
C PRO A 367 6.25 32.38 -16.51
N PHE A 368 5.82 32.54 -15.25
CA PHE A 368 4.43 32.79 -14.91
C PHE A 368 3.92 34.08 -15.56
N ASN A 369 4.77 35.10 -15.71
CA ASN A 369 4.40 36.41 -16.27
C ASN A 369 3.16 37.04 -15.61
N GLY A 370 2.97 36.78 -14.30
CA GLY A 370 1.80 37.25 -13.54
C GLY A 370 0.51 36.47 -13.81
N GLN A 371 0.55 35.41 -14.61
CA GLN A 371 -0.59 34.53 -14.87
C GLN A 371 -0.83 33.61 -13.67
N THR A 372 -2.10 33.32 -13.42
CA THR A 372 -2.60 32.42 -12.38
C THR A 372 -3.62 31.48 -13.01
N GLY A 373 -3.91 30.35 -12.36
CA GLY A 373 -4.77 29.29 -12.89
C GLY A 373 -4.01 27.99 -13.14
N ALA A 374 -4.74 26.96 -13.60
CA ALA A 374 -4.20 25.63 -13.84
C ALA A 374 -3.10 25.64 -14.90
N VAL A 375 -2.05 24.85 -14.72
CA VAL A 375 -0.94 24.76 -15.68
C VAL A 375 -1.15 23.54 -16.57
N THR A 376 -1.39 23.74 -17.86
CA THR A 376 -1.53 22.64 -18.83
C THR A 376 -0.28 22.54 -19.70
N ILE A 377 0.31 21.34 -19.80
CA ILE A 377 1.49 21.04 -20.61
C ILE A 377 1.09 19.96 -21.61
N SER A 378 1.27 20.21 -22.91
CA SER A 378 0.89 19.28 -23.97
C SER A 378 2.00 19.14 -25.01
N VAL A 379 2.34 17.89 -25.35
CA VAL A 379 3.23 17.52 -26.46
C VAL A 379 2.36 17.21 -27.67
N GLN A 380 2.67 17.82 -28.80
CA GLN A 380 1.95 17.68 -30.06
C GLN A 380 2.89 17.26 -31.19
N ARG A 381 2.39 16.44 -32.11
CA ARG A 381 3.12 15.98 -33.31
C ARG A 381 2.19 16.05 -34.50
N ASN A 382 2.67 16.67 -35.58
CA ASN A 382 1.89 16.89 -36.81
C ASN A 382 0.54 17.65 -36.59
N GLY A 383 0.46 18.47 -35.54
CA GLY A 383 -0.75 19.24 -35.20
C GLY A 383 -1.77 18.47 -34.34
N GLU A 384 -1.46 17.23 -33.94
CA GLU A 384 -2.27 16.42 -33.03
C GLU A 384 -1.60 16.34 -31.65
N GLU A 385 -2.41 16.37 -30.59
CA GLU A 385 -1.96 16.14 -29.22
C GLU A 385 -1.55 14.67 -29.02
N VAL A 386 -0.33 14.48 -28.56
CA VAL A 386 0.28 13.18 -28.28
C VAL A 386 0.14 12.87 -26.80
N VAL A 387 0.43 13.84 -25.93
CA VAL A 387 0.26 13.68 -24.49
C VAL A 387 0.02 15.02 -23.84
N SER A 388 -0.84 15.07 -22.83
CA SER A 388 -1.14 16.29 -22.09
C SER A 388 -1.36 16.03 -20.61
N ILE A 389 -1.03 17.03 -19.79
CA ILE A 389 -1.28 17.05 -18.36
C ILE A 389 -1.68 18.44 -17.89
N THR A 390 -2.60 18.48 -16.94
CA THR A 390 -2.96 19.69 -16.19
C THR A 390 -2.56 19.54 -14.74
N GLY A 391 -1.69 20.42 -14.26
CA GLY A 391 -1.30 20.52 -12.86
C GLY A 391 -2.10 21.53 -12.05
N PRO A 392 -1.89 21.55 -10.72
CA PRO A 392 -2.51 22.50 -9.79
C PRO A 392 -2.46 23.97 -10.24
N ALA A 393 -3.44 24.76 -9.81
CA ALA A 393 -3.49 26.17 -10.15
C ALA A 393 -2.40 26.97 -9.44
N ILE A 394 -1.74 27.87 -10.18
CA ILE A 394 -0.97 28.97 -9.58
C ILE A 394 -1.97 29.99 -9.01
N THR A 395 -1.83 30.39 -7.75
CA THR A 395 -2.76 31.29 -7.04
C THR A 395 -2.05 32.44 -6.34
N ASP A 396 -2.68 33.62 -6.34
CA ASP A 396 -2.21 34.84 -5.66
C ASP A 396 -2.81 35.03 -4.26
N GLN A 397 -3.64 34.09 -3.80
CA GLN A 397 -4.35 34.19 -2.54
C GLN A 397 -3.37 34.28 -1.37
N LYS A 398 -3.41 35.41 -0.67
CA LYS A 398 -2.69 35.62 0.60
C LYS A 398 -3.42 34.89 1.71
N ILE A 399 -3.24 33.59 1.84
CA ILE A 399 -3.90 32.86 2.90
C ILE A 399 -3.19 33.17 4.22
N ALA A 400 -3.91 33.80 5.15
CA ALA A 400 -3.54 33.83 6.56
C ALA A 400 -3.84 32.43 7.15
N LEU A 401 -2.94 31.49 6.91
CA LEU A 401 -3.06 30.11 7.38
C LEU A 401 -2.45 29.99 8.77
N GLY A 402 -3.21 29.44 9.71
CA GLY A 402 -2.61 28.86 10.90
C GLY A 402 -1.72 27.71 10.48
N LEU A 403 -0.39 27.90 10.55
CA LEU A 403 0.68 26.91 10.61
C LEU A 403 0.67 25.70 9.63
N GLN A 404 -0.22 25.60 8.64
CA GLN A 404 -0.41 24.36 7.87
C GLN A 404 -0.10 24.38 6.37
N GLU A 405 0.15 25.50 5.70
CA GLU A 405 0.61 25.43 4.30
C GLU A 405 1.67 26.50 4.04
N SER A 406 2.94 26.11 4.22
CA SER A 406 4.07 26.83 3.69
C SER A 406 4.55 26.13 2.43
N GLN A 407 4.48 26.83 1.29
CA GLN A 407 5.08 26.48 0.00
C GLN A 407 4.78 25.07 -0.52
N GLN A 408 3.54 24.83 -0.96
CA GLN A 408 3.23 23.66 -1.78
C GLN A 408 3.82 23.86 -3.19
N LEU A 409 4.66 22.93 -3.64
CA LEU A 409 5.13 22.83 -5.03
C LEU A 409 4.22 21.83 -5.73
N ALA A 410 3.73 22.16 -6.91
CA ALA A 410 2.95 21.25 -7.73
C ALA A 410 3.88 20.35 -8.54
N PHE A 411 3.72 19.03 -8.40
CA PHE A 411 4.51 18.03 -9.11
C PHE A 411 3.61 16.87 -9.53
N HIS A 412 3.43 16.60 -10.82
CA HIS A 412 2.75 15.40 -11.30
C HIS A 412 3.36 14.89 -12.62
N LEU A 413 3.30 13.57 -12.83
CA LEU A 413 3.50 12.91 -14.12
C LEU A 413 2.21 12.90 -14.94
N GLY A 414 2.31 13.23 -16.23
CA GLY A 414 1.20 12.99 -17.14
C GLY A 414 1.64 12.75 -18.55
N GLY A 415 1.72 11.46 -18.83
CA GLY A 415 0.88 10.89 -19.86
C GLY A 415 1.62 9.91 -20.75
N GLN A 416 0.90 8.85 -21.08
CA GLN A 416 1.29 7.80 -21.99
C GLN A 416 0.17 7.74 -23.02
N LEU A 417 0.50 7.74 -24.31
CA LEU A 417 -0.52 7.62 -25.36
C LEU A 417 -1.34 6.32 -25.19
N PRO A 418 -2.67 6.35 -25.34
CA PRO A 418 -3.48 5.17 -25.56
C PRO A 418 -3.26 4.59 -26.97
N GLU A 419 -3.35 3.26 -27.11
CA GLU A 419 -3.64 2.66 -28.42
C GLU A 419 -5.06 3.08 -28.87
N ALA A 420 -5.11 3.87 -29.95
CA ALA A 420 -6.20 4.27 -30.84
C ALA A 420 -7.62 4.52 -30.27
N GLN A 421 -8.05 5.79 -30.28
CA GLN A 421 -9.41 6.26 -29.95
C GLN A 421 -10.42 6.20 -31.12
N TYR A 422 -11.67 5.89 -30.77
CA TYR A 422 -12.88 5.92 -31.60
C TYR A 422 -13.58 7.30 -31.53
N VAL A 423 -14.12 7.77 -32.66
CA VAL A 423 -14.75 9.11 -32.82
C VAL A 423 -16.24 9.09 -32.43
N PRO A 424 -16.77 10.08 -31.68
CA PRO A 424 -18.19 10.11 -31.29
C PRO A 424 -19.12 10.62 -32.41
N VAL A 425 -20.30 10.01 -32.55
CA VAL A 425 -21.40 10.45 -33.42
C VAL A 425 -22.48 11.15 -32.58
N PRO A 426 -23.12 12.25 -33.05
CA PRO A 426 -24.03 13.03 -32.22
C PRO A 426 -25.42 12.39 -32.04
N SER A 427 -25.99 12.61 -30.86
CA SER A 427 -27.28 12.09 -30.41
C SER A 427 -28.48 12.65 -31.19
N PRO A 428 -29.52 11.86 -31.49
CA PRO A 428 -30.83 12.38 -31.87
C PRO A 428 -31.79 12.47 -30.67
N THR A 429 -32.52 13.59 -30.62
CA THR A 429 -33.66 13.90 -29.72
C THR A 429 -34.82 12.88 -29.86
N PRO A 430 -35.69 12.72 -28.84
CA PRO A 430 -36.56 11.56 -28.69
C PRO A 430 -37.91 11.74 -29.41
N SER A 431 -38.37 10.70 -30.09
CA SER A 431 -39.77 10.51 -30.47
C SER A 431 -40.42 9.45 -29.57
N GLN A 432 -41.54 9.83 -28.97
CA GLN A 432 -42.48 8.93 -28.31
C GLN A 432 -43.15 8.04 -29.36
N GLU A 433 -43.36 6.75 -29.05
CA GLU A 433 -44.69 6.15 -29.11
C GLU A 433 -44.77 4.78 -28.41
N ARG A 434 -46.00 4.47 -27.99
CA ARG A 434 -46.40 3.40 -27.07
C ARG A 434 -46.51 2.06 -27.78
N GLY A 435 -46.17 0.99 -27.07
CA GLY A 435 -46.63 -0.37 -27.34
C GLY A 435 -46.79 -1.14 -26.04
N ARG A 436 -48.02 -1.26 -25.55
CA ARG A 436 -48.40 -2.17 -24.45
C ARG A 436 -48.54 -3.57 -25.05
N GLU A 437 -47.82 -4.56 -24.52
CA GLU A 437 -48.27 -5.95 -24.59
C GLU A 437 -47.81 -6.78 -23.37
N THR A 438 -48.82 -7.04 -22.54
CA THR A 438 -49.10 -8.23 -21.71
C THR A 438 -47.99 -8.99 -20.98
N LEU A 439 -48.05 -8.84 -19.65
CA LEU A 439 -47.55 -9.74 -18.60
C LEU A 439 -48.01 -11.19 -18.80
N ALA A 440 -47.05 -12.12 -18.78
CA ALA A 440 -47.26 -13.49 -18.35
C ALA A 440 -46.39 -13.76 -17.12
N SER A 441 -47.05 -14.20 -16.05
CA SER A 441 -46.54 -14.35 -14.70
C SER A 441 -45.65 -15.60 -14.54
N ALA A 442 -44.37 -15.38 -14.23
CA ALA A 442 -43.59 -16.25 -13.37
C ALA A 442 -43.33 -15.45 -12.09
N SER A 443 -43.62 -16.02 -10.91
CA SER A 443 -43.51 -15.30 -9.63
C SER A 443 -42.05 -14.96 -9.33
N LYS A 444 -41.62 -13.76 -9.73
CA LYS A 444 -40.34 -13.16 -9.33
C LYS A 444 -40.42 -12.89 -7.83
N SER A 445 -39.73 -13.68 -7.00
CA SER A 445 -39.60 -13.34 -5.59
C SER A 445 -38.89 -11.98 -5.50
N THR A 446 -39.64 -10.97 -5.08
CA THR A 446 -39.10 -9.63 -4.89
C THR A 446 -38.34 -9.64 -3.57
N VAL A 447 -37.05 -9.30 -3.59
CA VAL A 447 -36.23 -9.17 -2.38
C VAL A 447 -36.81 -8.04 -1.52
N CYS A 448 -37.17 -8.35 -0.27
CA CYS A 448 -37.64 -7.39 0.73
C CYS A 448 -36.46 -7.03 1.64
N PRO A 449 -35.84 -5.84 1.54
CA PRO A 449 -34.60 -5.53 2.24
C PRO A 449 -34.67 -5.72 3.76
N GLU A 450 -35.81 -5.38 4.37
CA GLU A 450 -36.09 -5.50 5.81
C GLU A 450 -35.99 -6.94 6.33
N ALA A 451 -36.23 -7.93 5.46
CA ALA A 451 -36.18 -9.35 5.84
C ALA A 451 -34.76 -9.81 6.21
N TYR A 452 -33.73 -9.06 5.81
CA TYR A 452 -32.32 -9.39 6.02
C TYR A 452 -31.70 -8.67 7.23
N THR A 453 -32.38 -7.66 7.79
CA THR A 453 -31.88 -6.88 8.95
C THR A 453 -31.62 -7.76 10.17
N LYS A 454 -32.62 -8.55 10.58
CA LYS A 454 -32.52 -9.42 11.76
C LYS A 454 -31.56 -10.59 11.53
N PRO A 455 -31.65 -11.36 10.43
CA PRO A 455 -30.69 -12.42 10.14
C PRO A 455 -29.23 -11.95 10.11
N TYR A 456 -28.96 -10.75 9.56
CA TYR A 456 -27.62 -10.18 9.57
C TYR A 456 -27.13 -9.87 11.01
N CYS A 457 -27.95 -9.25 11.85
CA CYS A 457 -27.59 -9.02 13.26
C CYS A 457 -27.32 -10.33 14.02
N GLU A 458 -28.12 -11.38 13.78
CA GLU A 458 -27.91 -12.71 14.37
C GLU A 458 -26.60 -13.32 13.85
N PHE A 459 -26.33 -13.25 12.55
CA PHE A 459 -25.08 -13.71 11.95
C PHE A 459 -23.85 -13.01 12.57
N MET A 460 -23.86 -11.68 12.69
CA MET A 460 -22.74 -10.91 13.24
C MET A 460 -22.49 -11.17 14.73
N THR A 461 -23.55 -11.50 15.47
CA THR A 461 -23.48 -11.85 16.90
C THR A 461 -22.95 -13.28 17.08
N GLU A 462 -23.43 -14.21 16.27
CA GLU A 462 -23.11 -15.62 16.45
C GLU A 462 -21.76 -16.04 15.87
N ASN A 463 -21.23 -15.29 14.89
CA ASN A 463 -20.04 -15.64 14.11
C ASN A 463 -18.90 -14.63 14.31
N PRO A 464 -18.26 -14.60 15.49
CA PRO A 464 -17.26 -13.59 15.81
C PRO A 464 -15.99 -13.74 14.99
N THR A 465 -15.57 -14.98 14.68
CA THR A 465 -14.33 -15.24 13.94
C THR A 465 -14.60 -15.66 12.51
N ILE A 466 -13.58 -15.58 11.65
CA ILE A 466 -13.67 -16.05 10.27
C ILE A 466 -14.06 -17.54 10.19
N PHE A 467 -13.53 -18.37 11.08
CA PHE A 467 -13.84 -19.80 11.11
C PHE A 467 -15.33 -20.07 11.41
N HIS A 468 -15.94 -19.28 12.29
CA HIS A 468 -17.38 -19.40 12.58
C HIS A 468 -18.23 -18.94 11.39
N ALA A 469 -17.83 -17.85 10.74
CA ALA A 469 -18.54 -17.34 9.57
C ALA A 469 -18.53 -18.37 8.43
N VAL A 470 -17.36 -18.95 8.09
CA VAL A 470 -17.26 -19.99 7.06
C VAL A 470 -18.04 -21.25 7.43
N ASP A 471 -17.97 -21.72 8.67
CA ASP A 471 -18.77 -22.87 9.15
C ASP A 471 -20.28 -22.60 9.00
N THR A 472 -20.76 -21.42 9.39
CA THR A 472 -22.16 -21.03 9.21
C THR A 472 -22.56 -20.96 7.74
N PHE A 473 -21.76 -20.33 6.88
CA PHE A 473 -22.04 -20.27 5.44
C PHE A 473 -22.09 -21.65 4.80
N THR A 474 -21.14 -22.54 5.13
CA THR A 474 -21.13 -23.92 4.60
C THR A 474 -22.34 -24.74 5.07
N LYS A 475 -22.71 -24.66 6.35
CA LYS A 475 -23.94 -25.30 6.86
C LYS A 475 -25.19 -24.79 6.17
N GLN A 476 -25.26 -23.48 5.92
CA GLN A 476 -26.37 -22.89 5.18
C GLN A 476 -26.42 -23.38 3.72
N LEU A 477 -25.28 -23.49 3.05
CA LEU A 477 -25.18 -24.06 1.69
C LEU A 477 -25.66 -25.51 1.66
N GLU A 478 -25.22 -26.34 2.61
CA GLU A 478 -25.66 -27.74 2.73
C GLU A 478 -27.18 -27.87 2.92
N GLN A 479 -27.79 -26.98 3.73
CA GLN A 479 -29.24 -26.93 3.91
C GLN A 479 -29.99 -26.58 2.61
N HIS A 480 -29.33 -25.90 1.67
CA HIS A 480 -29.87 -25.55 0.36
C HIS A 480 -29.40 -26.51 -0.75
N GLY A 481 -28.90 -27.68 -0.38
CA GLY A 481 -28.58 -28.78 -1.32
C GLY A 481 -27.24 -28.62 -2.04
N TYR A 482 -26.37 -27.72 -1.59
CA TYR A 482 -25.01 -27.66 -2.11
C TYR A 482 -24.18 -28.81 -1.56
N ARG A 483 -23.30 -29.35 -2.40
CA ARG A 483 -22.41 -30.46 -2.04
C ARG A 483 -20.98 -29.98 -1.87
N HIS A 484 -20.35 -30.34 -0.75
CA HIS A 484 -18.93 -30.11 -0.53
C HIS A 484 -18.05 -30.90 -1.51
N LEU A 485 -17.09 -30.23 -2.11
CA LEU A 485 -16.03 -30.79 -2.93
C LEU A 485 -14.69 -30.56 -2.25
N SER A 486 -14.02 -31.66 -1.86
CA SER A 486 -12.68 -31.56 -1.28
C SER A 486 -11.67 -31.12 -2.33
N GLU A 487 -10.84 -30.12 -2.02
CA GLU A 487 -9.74 -29.70 -2.90
C GLU A 487 -8.78 -30.86 -3.23
N ARG A 488 -8.71 -31.87 -2.37
CA ARG A 488 -7.82 -33.04 -2.47
C ARG A 488 -8.37 -34.18 -3.35
N ALA A 489 -9.63 -34.11 -3.74
CA ALA A 489 -10.28 -35.13 -4.60
C ALA A 489 -10.33 -34.65 -6.06
N VAL A 490 -10.50 -35.56 -7.02
CA VAL A 490 -10.77 -35.20 -8.43
C VAL A 490 -12.23 -34.76 -8.57
N TRP A 491 -12.51 -33.68 -9.30
CA TRP A 491 -13.88 -33.11 -9.41
C TRP A 491 -14.62 -33.44 -10.69
N THR A 492 -13.89 -33.72 -11.77
CA THR A 492 -14.47 -34.00 -13.10
C THR A 492 -15.62 -35.04 -13.07
N PRO A 493 -15.58 -36.14 -12.29
CA PRO A 493 -16.71 -37.07 -12.23
C PRO A 493 -17.86 -36.62 -11.33
N GLU A 494 -17.71 -35.56 -10.54
CA GLU A 494 -18.69 -35.09 -9.55
C GLU A 494 -19.55 -33.92 -10.05
N LEU A 495 -19.00 -33.09 -10.94
CA LEU A 495 -19.68 -31.90 -11.47
C LEU A 495 -20.77 -32.26 -12.48
N ARG A 496 -21.94 -31.61 -12.36
CA ARG A 496 -23.11 -31.79 -13.23
C ARG A 496 -23.72 -30.42 -13.55
N ARG A 497 -24.26 -30.27 -14.75
CA ARG A 497 -25.12 -29.12 -15.11
C ARG A 497 -26.35 -29.12 -14.19
N GLY A 498 -26.73 -27.95 -13.68
CA GLY A 498 -27.73 -27.78 -12.63
C GLY A 498 -27.25 -28.16 -11.23
N GLY A 499 -25.98 -28.56 -11.05
CA GLY A 499 -25.42 -28.94 -9.76
C GLY A 499 -24.98 -27.74 -8.93
N LYS A 500 -25.05 -27.88 -7.59
CA LYS A 500 -24.69 -26.87 -6.60
C LYS A 500 -23.56 -27.39 -5.72
N TYR A 501 -22.47 -26.65 -5.62
CA TYR A 501 -21.24 -27.13 -5.00
C TYR A 501 -20.54 -26.03 -4.21
N TYR A 502 -19.71 -26.44 -3.26
CA TYR A 502 -18.76 -25.53 -2.62
C TYR A 502 -17.47 -26.25 -2.24
N THR A 503 -16.40 -25.49 -2.07
CA THR A 503 -15.13 -25.96 -1.53
C THR A 503 -14.62 -24.99 -0.47
N THR A 504 -13.88 -25.48 0.51
CA THR A 504 -13.20 -24.63 1.50
C THR A 504 -11.70 -24.81 1.42
N ARG A 505 -10.97 -23.74 1.71
CA ARG A 505 -9.52 -23.77 1.91
C ARG A 505 -9.20 -23.24 3.31
N ASN A 506 -8.34 -23.95 4.03
CA ASN A 506 -8.01 -23.65 5.44
C ASN A 506 -9.20 -23.73 6.43
N GLY A 507 -10.44 -23.83 5.96
CA GLY A 507 -11.62 -23.56 6.80
C GLY A 507 -11.83 -22.07 7.08
N SER A 508 -11.10 -21.18 6.40
CA SER A 508 -11.23 -19.73 6.51
C SER A 508 -11.55 -19.04 5.18
N ALA A 509 -11.41 -19.73 4.05
CA ALA A 509 -11.91 -19.29 2.75
C ALA A 509 -12.89 -20.31 2.16
N LEU A 510 -13.83 -19.82 1.36
CA LEU A 510 -14.94 -20.57 0.76
C LEU A 510 -15.18 -20.09 -0.67
N ILE A 511 -15.41 -21.03 -1.59
CA ILE A 511 -15.99 -20.72 -2.90
C ILE A 511 -17.22 -21.61 -3.08
N ALA A 512 -18.38 -21.00 -3.33
CA ALA A 512 -19.64 -21.66 -3.59
C ALA A 512 -20.12 -21.33 -5.01
N PHE A 513 -20.66 -22.31 -5.73
CA PHE A 513 -21.09 -22.09 -7.11
C PHE A 513 -22.25 -23.00 -7.53
N VAL A 514 -23.02 -22.50 -8.49
CA VAL A 514 -24.09 -23.21 -9.19
C VAL A 514 -23.71 -23.31 -10.66
N VAL A 515 -23.67 -24.52 -11.20
CA VAL A 515 -23.44 -24.75 -12.63
C VAL A 515 -24.79 -24.65 -13.34
N GLY A 516 -24.94 -23.69 -14.25
CA GLY A 516 -26.16 -23.53 -15.04
C GLY A 516 -26.56 -24.80 -15.81
N LYS A 517 -27.86 -25.01 -16.03
CA LYS A 517 -28.40 -26.19 -16.73
C LYS A 517 -27.94 -26.25 -18.20
N GLU A 518 -27.59 -25.12 -18.78
CA GLU A 518 -27.16 -24.95 -20.17
C GLU A 518 -25.67 -24.62 -20.31
N TYR A 519 -24.92 -24.60 -19.19
CA TYR A 519 -23.50 -24.25 -19.18
C TYR A 519 -22.67 -25.14 -20.12
N GLN A 520 -21.79 -24.51 -20.89
CA GLN A 520 -20.75 -25.17 -21.69
C GLN A 520 -19.41 -24.52 -21.36
N SER A 521 -18.32 -25.30 -21.35
CA SER A 521 -16.98 -24.69 -21.22
C SER A 521 -16.75 -23.70 -22.35
N GLY A 522 -16.22 -22.53 -22.01
CA GLY A 522 -16.18 -21.36 -22.89
C GLY A 522 -17.23 -20.31 -22.50
N ASN A 523 -18.36 -20.69 -21.89
CA ASN A 523 -19.29 -19.73 -21.30
C ASN A 523 -18.70 -19.09 -20.04
N GLY A 524 -19.19 -17.90 -19.69
CA GLY A 524 -18.71 -17.13 -18.55
C GLY A 524 -19.14 -17.64 -17.17
N MET A 525 -18.55 -17.01 -16.17
CA MET A 525 -18.94 -17.09 -14.77
C MET A 525 -19.31 -15.70 -14.26
N GLY A 526 -20.48 -15.58 -13.62
CA GLY A 526 -20.85 -14.40 -12.84
C GLY A 526 -20.40 -14.59 -11.41
N ILE A 527 -19.41 -13.80 -10.97
CA ILE A 527 -18.75 -13.95 -9.68
C ILE A 527 -19.02 -12.73 -8.81
N VAL A 528 -19.45 -12.94 -7.56
CA VAL A 528 -19.42 -11.91 -6.50
C VAL A 528 -18.43 -12.40 -5.45
N ALA A 529 -17.40 -11.62 -5.14
CA ALA A 529 -16.41 -12.05 -4.16
C ALA A 529 -16.00 -10.93 -3.21
N GLY A 530 -15.85 -11.27 -1.93
CA GLY A 530 -15.37 -10.38 -0.87
C GLY A 530 -14.45 -11.13 0.09
N HIS A 531 -14.23 -10.57 1.27
CA HIS A 531 -13.41 -11.19 2.31
C HIS A 531 -14.14 -11.30 3.66
N VAL A 532 -13.82 -12.33 4.43
CA VAL A 532 -14.53 -12.69 5.67
C VAL A 532 -13.70 -12.40 6.91
N ASP A 533 -12.39 -12.20 6.74
CA ASP A 533 -11.54 -11.71 7.80
C ASP A 533 -11.92 -10.27 8.20
N ALA A 534 -11.53 -9.91 9.41
CA ALA A 534 -11.78 -8.59 9.97
C ALA A 534 -10.67 -8.28 10.99
N LEU A 535 -10.41 -7.00 11.23
CA LEU A 535 -9.51 -6.56 12.29
C LEU A 535 -9.84 -7.22 13.63
N THR A 536 -8.82 -7.81 14.26
CA THR A 536 -8.99 -8.56 15.50
C THR A 536 -7.71 -8.54 16.35
N ALA A 537 -7.74 -9.15 17.54
CA ALA A 537 -6.55 -9.38 18.37
C ALA A 537 -6.33 -10.87 18.56
N ARG A 538 -5.36 -11.45 17.84
CA ARG A 538 -5.06 -12.88 17.87
C ARG A 538 -4.18 -13.21 19.08
N LEU A 539 -4.40 -14.37 19.71
CA LEU A 539 -3.52 -14.84 20.78
C LEU A 539 -2.12 -15.16 20.21
N LYS A 540 -1.08 -14.76 20.94
CA LYS A 540 0.30 -15.15 20.58
C LYS A 540 0.47 -16.67 20.76
N PRO A 541 1.42 -17.31 20.03
CA PRO A 541 1.71 -18.74 20.18
C PRO A 541 2.01 -19.16 21.63
N VAL A 542 2.63 -18.28 22.41
CA VAL A 542 2.74 -18.36 23.87
C VAL A 542 1.94 -17.21 24.44
N SER A 543 0.69 -17.48 24.85
CA SER A 543 -0.21 -16.42 25.35
C SER A 543 -0.12 -16.22 26.87
N LYS A 544 0.57 -17.13 27.57
CA LYS A 544 0.76 -17.04 29.02
C LYS A 544 1.76 -15.93 29.37
N LEU A 545 1.31 -14.98 30.19
CA LEU A 545 2.16 -13.96 30.80
C LEU A 545 2.33 -14.20 32.31
N PRO A 546 3.43 -13.72 32.91
CA PRO A 546 3.54 -13.63 34.36
C PRO A 546 2.39 -12.79 34.94
N ASN A 547 2.02 -13.10 36.18
CA ASN A 547 1.17 -12.21 36.96
C ASN A 547 1.87 -10.86 37.13
N LYS A 548 1.15 -9.76 36.91
CA LYS A 548 1.65 -8.39 37.09
C LYS A 548 0.77 -7.64 38.08
N THR A 549 1.30 -7.41 39.28
CA THR A 549 0.63 -6.61 40.33
C THR A 549 -0.79 -7.10 40.64
N GLY A 550 -0.96 -8.41 40.77
CA GLY A 550 -2.26 -9.01 41.10
C GLY A 550 -3.15 -9.31 39.89
N PHE A 551 -2.71 -8.98 38.67
CA PHE A 551 -3.49 -9.17 37.45
C PHE A 551 -2.93 -10.29 36.57
N ALA A 552 -3.82 -11.17 36.13
CA ALA A 552 -3.54 -12.12 35.05
C ALA A 552 -3.80 -11.42 33.71
N GLN A 553 -2.79 -11.45 32.84
CA GLN A 553 -2.84 -10.84 31.51
C GLN A 553 -2.72 -11.91 30.42
N LEU A 554 -3.11 -11.55 29.20
CA LEU A 554 -3.07 -12.42 28.03
C LEU A 554 -2.22 -11.78 26.93
N ALA A 555 -1.20 -12.48 26.44
CA ALA A 555 -0.41 -11.99 25.31
C ALA A 555 -1.17 -12.17 24.00
N VAL A 556 -1.44 -11.04 23.33
CA VAL A 556 -2.11 -10.96 22.02
C VAL A 556 -1.28 -10.14 21.05
N ALA A 557 -1.55 -10.28 19.76
CA ALA A 557 -1.00 -9.44 18.71
C ALA A 557 -2.16 -8.85 17.88
N PRO A 558 -2.07 -7.60 17.43
CA PRO A 558 -3.05 -7.04 16.52
C PRO A 558 -2.98 -7.78 15.18
N TYR A 559 -4.13 -8.18 14.65
CA TYR A 559 -4.27 -8.57 13.26
C TYR A 559 -4.71 -7.35 12.46
N ALA A 560 -3.95 -7.03 11.40
CA ALA A 560 -4.08 -5.79 10.65
C ALA A 560 -4.07 -4.55 11.58
N GLY A 561 -5.02 -3.63 11.40
CA GLY A 561 -5.19 -2.42 12.22
C GLY A 561 -5.81 -2.63 13.61
N GLY A 562 -5.92 -3.87 14.10
CA GLY A 562 -6.45 -4.19 15.43
C GLY A 562 -5.69 -3.50 16.58
N LEU A 563 -6.30 -3.50 17.77
CA LEU A 563 -5.79 -2.78 18.96
C LEU A 563 -5.54 -1.28 18.67
N ASN A 564 -6.52 -0.63 18.03
CA ASN A 564 -6.58 0.82 17.90
C ASN A 564 -7.40 1.45 19.05
N GLU A 565 -7.57 2.77 19.04
CA GLU A 565 -8.24 3.51 20.11
C GLU A 565 -9.68 3.05 20.41
N THR A 566 -10.38 2.43 19.45
CA THR A 566 -11.76 1.96 19.66
C THR A 566 -11.85 0.69 20.52
N TRP A 567 -10.72 0.00 20.72
CA TRP A 567 -10.61 -1.26 21.47
C TRP A 567 -10.47 -1.08 22.98
N TRP A 568 -10.15 0.14 23.43
CA TRP A 568 -10.10 0.45 24.85
C TRP A 568 -11.47 0.29 25.51
N ASP A 569 -11.45 -0.24 26.74
CA ASP A 569 -12.62 -0.37 27.61
C ASP A 569 -13.80 -1.15 27.01
N ARG A 570 -13.51 -2.03 26.06
CA ARG A 570 -14.47 -2.97 25.48
C ARG A 570 -14.51 -4.28 26.26
N ASP A 571 -15.71 -4.86 26.30
CA ASP A 571 -15.94 -6.18 26.88
C ASP A 571 -15.59 -7.23 25.81
N LEU A 572 -14.41 -7.85 25.94
CA LEU A 572 -13.86 -8.75 24.95
C LEU A 572 -14.11 -10.22 25.33
N SER A 573 -14.78 -10.96 24.46
CA SER A 573 -14.82 -12.43 24.53
C SER A 573 -13.73 -13.04 23.65
N ILE A 574 -13.62 -14.37 23.65
CA ILE A 574 -12.65 -15.13 22.88
C ILE A 574 -13.33 -16.25 22.10
N GLY A 575 -12.86 -16.50 20.89
CA GLY A 575 -13.30 -17.61 20.07
C GLY A 575 -12.29 -17.94 18.97
N GLY A 576 -12.53 -19.02 18.25
CA GLY A 576 -11.70 -19.43 17.12
C GLY A 576 -11.71 -20.94 16.92
N ARG A 577 -10.61 -21.49 16.40
CA ARG A 577 -10.46 -22.92 16.17
C ARG A 577 -9.43 -23.56 17.09
N VAL A 578 -9.67 -24.81 17.45
CA VAL A 578 -8.77 -25.66 18.23
C VAL A 578 -8.49 -26.92 17.45
N LEU A 579 -7.21 -27.26 17.28
CA LEU A 579 -6.77 -28.51 16.67
C LEU A 579 -6.61 -29.57 17.76
N VAL A 580 -7.39 -30.63 17.67
CA VAL A 580 -7.45 -31.70 18.67
C VAL A 580 -7.05 -33.02 18.02
N ARG A 581 -6.17 -33.76 18.68
CA ARG A 581 -5.85 -35.13 18.30
C ARG A 581 -6.84 -36.08 18.94
N ASP A 582 -7.63 -36.75 18.13
CA ASP A 582 -8.51 -37.83 18.58
C ASP A 582 -7.64 -38.98 19.16
N PRO A 583 -7.84 -39.36 20.43
CA PRO A 583 -7.04 -40.40 21.09
C PRO A 583 -7.34 -41.81 20.57
N ILE A 584 -8.50 -42.05 19.97
CA ILE A 584 -8.92 -43.34 19.41
C ILE A 584 -8.37 -43.50 18.00
N THR A 585 -8.57 -42.51 17.14
CA THR A 585 -8.17 -42.60 15.72
C THR A 585 -6.77 -42.08 15.43
N GLY A 586 -6.19 -41.29 16.34
CA GLY A 586 -4.90 -40.61 16.18
C GLY A 586 -4.92 -39.43 15.20
N LYS A 587 -6.06 -39.16 14.54
CA LYS A 587 -6.23 -38.08 13.57
C LYS A 587 -6.34 -36.74 14.27
N VAL A 588 -5.94 -35.67 13.57
CA VAL A 588 -6.13 -34.29 14.04
C VAL A 588 -7.39 -33.73 13.38
N GLU A 589 -8.28 -33.21 14.19
CA GLU A 589 -9.52 -32.56 13.78
C GLU A 589 -9.59 -31.12 14.29
N THR A 590 -10.39 -30.31 13.61
CA THR A 590 -10.66 -28.92 14.01
C THR A 590 -11.97 -28.85 14.77
N ARG A 591 -11.99 -28.18 15.92
CA ARG A 591 -13.20 -27.83 16.66
C ARG A 591 -13.31 -26.32 16.83
N LEU A 592 -14.50 -25.76 16.66
CA LEU A 592 -14.74 -24.34 16.91
C LEU A 592 -15.16 -24.11 18.36
N VAL A 593 -14.68 -23.01 18.95
CA VAL A 593 -15.00 -22.61 20.31
C VAL A 593 -15.35 -21.12 20.33
N LYS A 594 -16.36 -20.75 21.13
CA LYS A 594 -16.74 -19.37 21.41
C LYS A 594 -17.22 -19.31 22.86
N LEU A 595 -16.65 -18.42 23.66
CA LEU A 595 -17.14 -18.20 25.02
C LEU A 595 -18.30 -17.20 25.03
N GLY A 596 -19.35 -17.51 25.80
CA GLY A 596 -20.58 -16.72 25.88
C GLY A 596 -20.51 -15.49 26.80
N TRP A 597 -19.34 -15.16 27.35
CA TRP A 597 -19.15 -14.02 28.26
C TRP A 597 -17.80 -13.33 27.99
N PRO A 598 -17.66 -12.02 28.31
CA PRO A 598 -16.39 -11.33 28.15
C PRO A 598 -15.37 -11.86 29.16
N ILE A 599 -14.21 -12.26 28.66
CA ILE A 599 -13.09 -12.82 29.44
C ILE A 599 -11.91 -11.85 29.54
N ALA A 600 -11.90 -10.80 28.72
CA ALA A 600 -10.79 -9.88 28.59
C ALA A 600 -11.30 -8.43 28.53
N ARG A 601 -10.47 -7.51 29.02
CA ARG A 601 -10.66 -6.06 28.84
C ARG A 601 -9.31 -5.36 28.74
N ILE A 602 -9.25 -4.32 27.92
CA ILE A 602 -8.08 -3.44 27.80
C ILE A 602 -8.45 -2.10 28.46
N PRO A 603 -8.12 -1.87 29.74
CA PRO A 603 -8.57 -0.69 30.47
C PRO A 603 -7.74 0.55 30.14
N THR A 604 -8.40 1.70 29.91
CA THR A 604 -7.67 2.98 29.79
C THR A 604 -6.98 3.37 31.11
N LEU A 605 -5.89 4.14 31.01
CA LEU A 605 -5.37 4.87 32.16
C LEU A 605 -6.27 6.08 32.44
N ALA A 606 -6.63 6.29 33.71
CA ALA A 606 -7.49 7.41 34.07
C ALA A 606 -6.85 8.76 33.68
N PRO A 607 -7.62 9.72 33.14
CA PRO A 607 -7.08 10.99 32.64
C PRO A 607 -6.41 11.85 33.73
N HIS A 608 -6.73 11.61 35.00
CA HIS A 608 -6.12 12.27 36.16
C HIS A 608 -4.60 12.07 36.26
N PHE A 609 -4.05 11.03 35.60
CA PHE A 609 -2.60 10.80 35.58
C PHE A 609 -1.85 11.72 34.60
N GLY A 610 -2.53 12.55 33.80
CA GLY A 610 -1.91 13.56 32.94
C GLY A 610 -1.34 12.97 31.65
N ALA A 611 -0.15 13.43 31.23
CA ALA A 611 0.45 13.03 29.95
C ALA A 611 0.51 11.51 29.68
N PRO A 612 0.77 10.62 30.67
CA PRO A 612 0.77 9.17 30.46
C PRO A 612 -0.58 8.56 30.03
N SER A 613 -1.71 9.26 30.25
CA SER A 613 -3.03 8.81 29.79
C SER A 613 -3.37 9.32 28.39
N GLN A 614 -2.45 9.99 27.71
CA GLN A 614 -2.60 10.49 26.35
C GLN A 614 -1.77 9.62 25.42
N GLY A 615 -2.36 9.16 24.32
CA GLY A 615 -1.68 8.33 23.33
C GLY A 615 -0.63 9.11 22.50
N PRO A 616 0.04 8.44 21.54
CA PRO A 616 -0.18 7.05 21.13
C PRO A 616 0.25 6.04 22.20
N PHE A 617 -0.48 4.94 22.31
CA PHE A 617 -0.18 3.88 23.26
C PHE A 617 0.56 2.72 22.59
N ASN A 618 1.57 2.19 23.27
CA ASN A 618 2.28 1.01 22.83
C ASN A 618 1.37 -0.24 22.93
N LYS A 619 1.12 -0.88 21.80
CA LYS A 619 0.23 -2.06 21.70
C LYS A 619 0.73 -3.26 22.52
N GLU A 620 2.04 -3.41 22.70
CA GLU A 620 2.67 -4.53 23.41
C GLU A 620 2.67 -4.35 24.94
N THR A 621 2.83 -3.12 25.43
CA THR A 621 3.04 -2.87 26.87
C THR A 621 1.87 -2.20 27.55
N GLN A 622 1.05 -1.44 26.81
CA GLN A 622 -0.06 -0.66 27.35
C GLN A 622 -1.43 -1.22 26.96
N MET A 623 -1.55 -1.90 25.81
CA MET A 623 -2.82 -2.50 25.35
C MET A 623 -2.95 -4.00 25.63
N VAL A 624 -2.31 -4.48 26.70
CA VAL A 624 -2.33 -5.91 27.07
C VAL A 624 -3.63 -6.25 27.79
N PRO A 625 -4.47 -7.16 27.25
CA PRO A 625 -5.74 -7.51 27.87
C PRO A 625 -5.56 -8.13 29.27
N ILE A 626 -6.38 -7.67 30.21
CA ILE A 626 -6.53 -8.24 31.55
C ILE A 626 -7.64 -9.30 31.51
N VAL A 627 -7.34 -10.50 32.02
CA VAL A 627 -8.24 -11.66 31.99
C VAL A 627 -8.60 -12.22 33.37
N GLY A 628 -8.06 -11.64 34.44
CA GLY A 628 -8.41 -12.04 35.80
C GLY A 628 -7.52 -11.44 36.87
N ILE A 629 -7.79 -11.85 38.10
CA ILE A 629 -7.08 -11.42 39.33
C ILE A 629 -6.44 -12.65 39.98
N ASP A 630 -5.24 -12.46 40.52
CA ASP A 630 -4.52 -13.41 41.35
C ASP A 630 -3.61 -12.63 42.32
N ASN A 631 -4.05 -12.49 43.58
CA ASN A 631 -3.34 -11.77 44.64
C ASN A 631 -2.64 -12.75 45.62
N SER A 632 -2.28 -13.94 45.13
CA SER A 632 -1.70 -14.99 45.98
C SER A 632 -0.37 -14.58 46.62
N ASP A 633 0.35 -13.63 46.01
CA ASP A 633 1.59 -13.03 46.51
C ASP A 633 1.41 -12.19 47.79
N LEU A 634 0.19 -11.73 48.11
CA LEU A 634 -0.09 -10.91 49.29
C LEU A 634 -0.32 -11.71 50.58
N PHE A 635 -0.52 -13.03 50.51
CA PHE A 635 -0.85 -13.87 51.66
C PHE A 635 0.33 -14.81 52.03
N GLN A 636 0.80 -14.74 53.29
CA GLN A 636 1.92 -15.56 53.78
C GLN A 636 1.59 -17.06 53.67
N GLY A 637 2.40 -17.79 52.88
CA GLY A 637 2.19 -19.19 52.52
C GLY A 637 1.92 -19.44 51.03
N GLY A 638 1.80 -18.38 50.23
CA GLY A 638 1.66 -18.46 48.77
C GLY A 638 2.94 -18.94 48.09
N GLU A 639 3.25 -20.24 48.17
CA GLU A 639 3.84 -20.88 46.99
C GLU A 639 2.91 -20.56 45.83
N ALA A 640 3.37 -19.81 44.84
CA ALA A 640 2.67 -19.61 43.60
C ALA A 640 2.15 -20.97 43.17
N ALA A 641 0.82 -21.20 43.22
CA ALA A 641 0.23 -22.52 43.20
C ALA A 641 0.95 -23.36 42.15
N GLN A 642 1.82 -24.27 42.61
CA GLN A 642 2.64 -25.03 41.71
C GLN A 642 1.69 -25.75 40.74
N VAL A 643 2.11 -25.83 39.49
CA VAL A 643 1.38 -26.50 38.40
C VAL A 643 1.15 -28.01 38.72
N GLU A 644 1.68 -28.51 39.84
CA GLU A 644 1.39 -29.81 40.44
C GLU A 644 -0.13 -29.95 40.70
N GLY A 645 -0.79 -30.74 39.86
CA GLY A 645 -2.24 -30.98 39.91
C GLY A 645 -3.07 -30.25 38.85
N SER A 646 -2.46 -29.45 37.97
CA SER A 646 -3.19 -28.76 36.88
C SER A 646 -3.73 -29.70 35.79
N GLY A 647 -3.19 -30.92 35.69
CA GLY A 647 -3.43 -31.85 34.58
C GLY A 647 -2.70 -31.49 33.28
N ILE A 648 -1.98 -30.36 33.23
CA ILE A 648 -1.24 -29.90 32.05
C ILE A 648 0.20 -30.42 32.12
N LYS A 649 0.60 -31.20 31.12
CA LYS A 649 1.94 -31.80 31.06
C LYS A 649 2.97 -30.78 30.51
N PRO A 650 4.16 -30.64 31.13
CA PRO A 650 5.26 -29.85 30.56
C PRO A 650 5.61 -30.29 29.12
N GLY A 651 6.04 -29.34 28.29
CA GLY A 651 6.41 -29.61 26.89
C GLY A 651 5.24 -29.78 25.92
N THR A 652 3.99 -29.67 26.38
CA THR A 652 2.80 -29.65 25.51
C THR A 652 2.43 -28.22 25.11
N PHE A 653 1.63 -28.07 24.03
CA PHE A 653 1.06 -26.78 23.65
C PHE A 653 0.24 -26.15 24.79
N ALA A 654 -0.56 -26.95 25.51
CA ALA A 654 -1.33 -26.46 26.65
C ALA A 654 -0.47 -25.81 27.75
N ALA A 655 0.80 -26.19 27.89
CA ALA A 655 1.72 -25.59 28.86
C ALA A 655 2.17 -24.17 28.49
N THR A 656 2.05 -23.75 27.23
CA THR A 656 2.39 -22.40 26.76
C THR A 656 1.24 -21.39 26.91
N GLN A 657 0.08 -21.85 27.37
CA GLN A 657 -1.14 -21.05 27.51
C GLN A 657 -1.50 -20.82 29.00
N PRO A 658 -2.30 -19.80 29.34
CA PRO A 658 -2.80 -19.63 30.70
C PRO A 658 -3.58 -20.86 31.17
N PRO A 659 -3.25 -21.48 32.32
CA PRO A 659 -3.87 -22.73 32.76
C PRO A 659 -5.40 -22.66 32.89
N LYS A 660 -5.94 -21.52 33.37
CA LYS A 660 -7.39 -21.31 33.45
C LYS A 660 -8.03 -21.24 32.07
N LEU A 661 -7.38 -20.60 31.10
CA LEU A 661 -7.89 -20.51 29.72
C LEU A 661 -7.96 -21.90 29.08
N VAL A 662 -6.91 -22.71 29.23
CA VAL A 662 -6.92 -24.11 28.75
C VAL A 662 -8.11 -24.88 29.32
N LYS A 663 -8.34 -24.78 30.63
CA LYS A 663 -9.45 -25.48 31.30
C LYS A 663 -10.82 -25.01 30.80
N VAL A 664 -11.01 -23.71 30.61
CA VAL A 664 -12.27 -23.15 30.13
C VAL A 664 -12.56 -23.56 28.69
N ILE A 665 -11.59 -23.39 27.78
CA ILE A 665 -11.72 -23.80 26.37
C ILE A 665 -11.94 -25.32 26.27
N SER A 666 -11.22 -26.10 27.08
CA SER A 666 -11.38 -27.55 27.11
C SER A 666 -12.76 -27.98 27.65
N GLY A 667 -13.27 -27.28 28.67
CA GLY A 667 -14.61 -27.51 29.21
C GLY A 667 -15.70 -27.29 28.16
N GLU A 668 -15.61 -26.20 27.40
CA GLU A 668 -16.54 -25.89 26.30
C GLU A 668 -16.51 -26.96 25.20
N LEU A 669 -15.33 -27.52 24.91
CA LEU A 669 -15.13 -28.53 23.86
C LEU A 669 -15.26 -29.99 24.35
N GLY A 670 -15.51 -30.21 25.64
CA GLY A 670 -15.55 -31.54 26.25
C GLY A 670 -14.20 -32.29 26.23
N ILE A 671 -13.07 -31.58 26.23
CA ILE A 671 -11.72 -32.15 26.22
C ILE A 671 -11.25 -32.38 27.67
N THR A 672 -10.95 -33.64 28.02
CA THR A 672 -10.48 -34.00 29.36
C THR A 672 -8.97 -34.24 29.44
N ASP A 673 -8.33 -34.66 28.34
CA ASP A 673 -6.87 -34.78 28.25
C ASP A 673 -6.30 -33.60 27.45
N TYR A 674 -5.75 -32.61 28.14
CA TYR A 674 -5.20 -31.40 27.53
C TYR A 674 -4.01 -31.67 26.61
N SER A 675 -3.34 -32.82 26.73
CA SER A 675 -2.25 -33.20 25.81
C SER A 675 -2.73 -33.57 24.41
N THR A 676 -4.04 -33.72 24.21
CA THR A 676 -4.66 -33.88 22.89
C THR A 676 -4.76 -32.57 22.11
N ILE A 677 -4.67 -31.41 22.77
CA ILE A 677 -4.67 -30.11 22.10
C ILE A 677 -3.33 -29.93 21.39
N VAL A 678 -3.36 -29.93 20.05
CA VAL A 678 -2.19 -29.78 19.21
C VAL A 678 -1.80 -28.31 19.08
N SER A 679 -2.79 -27.44 18.82
CA SER A 679 -2.65 -25.99 18.71
C SER A 679 -4.03 -25.33 18.71
N TRP A 680 -4.09 -24.00 18.74
CA TRP A 680 -5.30 -23.23 18.46
C TRP A 680 -4.99 -21.95 17.68
N GLU A 681 -6.02 -21.39 17.07
CA GLU A 681 -6.05 -20.02 16.55
C GLU A 681 -7.28 -19.36 17.16
N LEU A 682 -7.04 -18.62 18.24
CA LEU A 682 -8.06 -17.90 18.99
C LEU A 682 -7.82 -16.39 18.87
N GLU A 683 -8.90 -15.64 18.90
CA GLU A 683 -8.90 -14.19 18.79
C GLU A 683 -9.90 -13.57 19.77
N LEU A 684 -9.58 -12.35 20.22
CA LEU A 684 -10.46 -11.54 21.05
C LEU A 684 -11.36 -10.68 20.18
N PHE A 685 -12.63 -10.58 20.57
CA PHE A 685 -13.64 -9.82 19.83
C PHE A 685 -14.61 -9.09 20.79
N ASP A 686 -15.19 -7.98 20.34
CA ASP A 686 -16.27 -7.28 21.06
C ASP A 686 -17.47 -8.20 21.27
N SER A 687 -17.79 -8.49 22.53
CA SER A 687 -18.90 -9.36 22.94
C SER A 687 -20.27 -8.67 22.86
N GLN A 688 -20.33 -7.36 22.64
CA GLN A 688 -21.58 -6.63 22.51
C GLN A 688 -22.36 -7.07 21.25
N PRO A 689 -23.59 -7.63 21.37
CA PRO A 689 -24.36 -8.12 20.24
C PRO A 689 -24.64 -7.05 19.17
N ALA A 690 -24.74 -7.47 17.92
CA ALA A 690 -25.19 -6.60 16.85
C ALA A 690 -26.67 -6.25 17.05
N GLN A 691 -27.06 -5.00 16.78
CA GLN A 691 -28.42 -4.54 17.00
C GLN A 691 -28.79 -3.37 16.10
N VAL A 692 -30.10 -3.20 15.89
CA VAL A 692 -30.63 -1.98 15.26
C VAL A 692 -30.57 -0.80 16.22
N GLY A 693 -30.34 0.40 15.70
CA GLY A 693 -30.23 1.65 16.44
C GLY A 693 -30.69 2.86 15.61
N GLY A 694 -30.57 4.06 16.18
CA GLY A 694 -31.22 5.26 15.66
C GLY A 694 -32.65 5.41 16.20
N LEU A 695 -33.22 6.62 16.11
CA LEU A 695 -34.56 6.91 16.63
C LEU A 695 -35.64 6.06 15.92
N ASP A 696 -35.43 5.81 14.63
CA ASP A 696 -36.34 5.06 13.77
C ASP A 696 -35.86 3.62 13.50
N LYS A 697 -34.81 3.16 14.21
CA LYS A 697 -34.16 1.85 13.98
C LYS A 697 -33.61 1.69 12.56
N ASP A 698 -33.18 2.80 11.98
CA ASP A 698 -32.67 2.94 10.62
C ASP A 698 -31.18 2.58 10.48
N LEU A 699 -30.49 2.32 11.59
CA LEU A 699 -29.07 1.94 11.64
C LEU A 699 -28.88 0.52 12.20
N ILE A 700 -27.76 -0.12 11.87
CA ILE A 700 -27.24 -1.32 12.52
C ILE A 700 -25.87 -0.99 13.14
N PHE A 701 -25.71 -1.31 14.42
CA PHE A 701 -24.43 -1.21 15.13
C PHE A 701 -23.86 -2.61 15.36
N ALA A 702 -22.70 -2.90 14.78
CA ALA A 702 -22.06 -4.21 14.87
C ALA A 702 -20.52 -4.07 14.78
N GLY A 703 -19.78 -5.01 15.36
CA GLY A 703 -18.35 -5.15 15.08
C GLY A 703 -18.12 -5.98 13.82
N ARG A 704 -16.94 -5.84 13.19
CA ARG A 704 -16.49 -6.69 12.07
C ARG A 704 -17.39 -6.61 10.83
N ILE A 705 -18.03 -5.47 10.59
CA ILE A 705 -18.88 -5.26 9.40
C ILE A 705 -18.04 -5.44 8.13
N ASP A 706 -16.81 -4.95 8.16
CA ASP A 706 -15.77 -5.17 7.17
C ASP A 706 -15.22 -6.60 7.21
N ASP A 707 -15.35 -7.42 6.14
CA ASP A 707 -16.31 -7.33 5.03
C ASP A 707 -17.40 -8.45 5.14
N LYS A 708 -17.68 -8.88 6.36
CA LYS A 708 -18.78 -9.81 6.65
C LYS A 708 -20.14 -9.30 6.15
N LEU A 709 -20.32 -7.99 5.98
CA LEU A 709 -21.52 -7.38 5.40
C LEU A 709 -21.73 -7.76 3.93
N CYS A 710 -20.75 -7.54 3.05
CA CYS A 710 -20.90 -7.88 1.64
C CYS A 710 -20.89 -9.40 1.44
N CYS A 711 -20.07 -10.14 2.19
CA CYS A 711 -20.07 -11.60 2.16
C CYS A 711 -21.43 -12.21 2.55
N PHE A 712 -22.07 -11.70 3.61
CA PHE A 712 -23.43 -12.11 3.98
C PHE A 712 -24.41 -11.84 2.84
N ALA A 713 -24.38 -10.63 2.26
CA ALA A 713 -25.29 -10.28 1.17
C ALA A 713 -25.06 -11.11 -0.10
N ALA A 714 -23.80 -11.41 -0.45
CA ALA A 714 -23.44 -12.22 -1.61
C ALA A 714 -23.92 -13.68 -1.47
N GLN A 715 -23.73 -14.27 -0.29
CA GLN A 715 -24.25 -15.60 0.06
C GLN A 715 -25.77 -15.66 -0.09
N GLU A 716 -26.49 -14.77 0.57
CA GLU A 716 -27.95 -14.71 0.52
C GLU A 716 -28.47 -14.48 -0.89
N ALA A 717 -27.76 -13.67 -1.70
CA ALA A 717 -28.07 -13.46 -3.10
C ALA A 717 -27.91 -14.73 -3.96
N LEU A 718 -26.84 -15.50 -3.75
CA LEU A 718 -26.62 -16.77 -4.45
C LEU A 718 -27.73 -17.78 -4.10
N LEU A 719 -28.11 -17.86 -2.83
CA LEU A 719 -29.20 -18.73 -2.36
C LEU A 719 -30.57 -18.30 -2.88
N ALA A 720 -30.80 -16.99 -3.01
CA ALA A 720 -32.06 -16.43 -3.49
C ALA A 720 -32.21 -16.46 -5.02
N SER A 721 -31.11 -16.53 -5.79
CA SER A 721 -31.14 -16.58 -7.25
C SER A 721 -31.73 -17.91 -7.75
N PRO A 722 -32.80 -17.89 -8.57
CA PRO A 722 -33.40 -19.13 -9.09
C PRO A 722 -32.47 -19.87 -10.05
N ASP A 723 -32.57 -21.20 -10.08
CA ASP A 723 -31.75 -22.07 -10.95
C ASP A 723 -32.03 -21.85 -12.45
N GLU A 724 -33.21 -21.33 -12.78
CA GLU A 724 -33.65 -21.06 -14.16
C GLU A 724 -33.13 -19.74 -14.73
N MET A 725 -32.67 -18.81 -13.88
CA MET A 725 -32.13 -17.53 -14.33
C MET A 725 -30.66 -17.70 -14.73
N SER A 726 -30.22 -17.03 -15.80
CA SER A 726 -28.86 -17.15 -16.36
C SER A 726 -28.38 -18.62 -16.50
N PRO A 727 -29.14 -19.50 -17.18
CA PRO A 727 -28.87 -20.93 -17.20
C PRO A 727 -27.59 -21.31 -17.96
N GLY A 728 -27.01 -20.39 -18.74
CA GLY A 728 -25.82 -20.60 -19.54
C GLY A 728 -24.50 -20.37 -18.80
N ILE A 729 -24.50 -19.76 -17.62
CA ILE A 729 -23.28 -19.40 -16.88
C ILE A 729 -23.10 -20.22 -15.59
N VAL A 730 -21.93 -20.07 -14.97
CA VAL A 730 -21.72 -20.44 -13.56
C VAL A 730 -22.01 -19.22 -12.69
N LYS A 731 -22.84 -19.37 -11.65
CA LYS A 731 -23.02 -18.35 -10.61
C LYS A 731 -22.12 -18.69 -9.45
N MET A 732 -21.30 -17.76 -8.99
CA MET A 732 -20.26 -18.04 -7.99
C MET A 732 -20.17 -16.96 -6.92
N VAL A 733 -19.98 -17.38 -5.68
CA VAL A 733 -19.55 -16.52 -4.58
C VAL A 733 -18.16 -16.95 -4.12
N GLY A 734 -17.26 -15.97 -4.00
CA GLY A 734 -15.93 -16.13 -3.42
C GLY A 734 -15.81 -15.41 -2.09
N MET A 735 -15.29 -16.08 -1.07
CA MET A 735 -15.08 -15.54 0.27
C MET A 735 -13.65 -15.85 0.68
N PHE A 736 -12.81 -14.82 0.69
CA PHE A 736 -11.38 -14.95 1.00
C PHE A 736 -11.07 -14.60 2.46
N ASP A 737 -9.87 -14.97 2.87
CA ASP A 737 -9.24 -14.61 4.14
C ASP A 737 -8.06 -13.68 3.85
N ASP A 738 -7.53 -13.04 4.88
CA ASP A 738 -6.28 -12.28 4.81
C ASP A 738 -6.27 -11.08 3.85
N GLU A 739 -7.43 -10.49 3.51
CA GLU A 739 -7.48 -9.24 2.73
C GLU A 739 -6.80 -8.11 3.48
N GLU A 740 -7.08 -8.00 4.77
CA GLU A 740 -6.65 -6.90 5.65
C GLU A 740 -5.12 -6.87 5.88
N ILE A 741 -4.44 -7.92 5.41
CA ILE A 741 -2.98 -8.06 5.42
C ILE A 741 -2.40 -8.27 4.00
N GLY A 742 -3.16 -7.87 2.97
CA GLY A 742 -2.71 -7.78 1.57
C GLY A 742 -3.00 -9.02 0.72
N SER A 743 -3.84 -9.95 1.17
CA SER A 743 -4.36 -11.11 0.42
C SER A 743 -3.31 -12.13 -0.09
N LEU A 744 -2.04 -11.99 0.29
CA LEU A 744 -0.91 -12.78 -0.22
C LEU A 744 -0.61 -14.02 0.64
N LEU A 745 -1.64 -14.82 0.93
CA LEU A 745 -1.53 -16.13 1.55
C LEU A 745 -2.37 -17.15 0.80
N ARG A 746 -2.20 -18.46 1.08
CA ARG A 746 -2.84 -19.54 0.28
C ARG A 746 -4.37 -19.47 0.23
N GLN A 747 -5.00 -18.82 1.20
CA GLN A 747 -6.45 -18.66 1.31
C GLN A 747 -6.92 -17.25 0.91
N GLY A 748 -6.00 -16.31 0.64
CA GLY A 748 -6.32 -14.96 0.19
C GLY A 748 -6.53 -14.85 -1.32
N ALA A 749 -7.01 -13.68 -1.76
CA ALA A 749 -7.44 -13.45 -3.14
C ALA A 749 -6.29 -13.47 -4.15
N ARG A 750 -5.04 -13.19 -3.72
CA ARG A 750 -3.85 -13.32 -4.56
C ARG A 750 -3.38 -14.77 -4.77
N SER A 751 -4.03 -15.74 -4.12
CA SER A 751 -3.72 -17.17 -4.28
C SER A 751 -4.33 -17.76 -5.55
N ASN A 752 -4.02 -19.03 -5.83
CA ASN A 752 -4.66 -19.78 -6.92
C ASN A 752 -6.05 -20.33 -6.57
N PHE A 753 -6.68 -19.93 -5.45
CA PHE A 753 -7.92 -20.58 -5.00
C PHE A 753 -9.04 -20.42 -6.03
N MET A 754 -9.32 -19.19 -6.46
CA MET A 754 -10.34 -18.91 -7.49
C MET A 754 -9.97 -19.50 -8.84
N SER A 755 -8.74 -19.25 -9.32
CA SER A 755 -8.29 -19.76 -10.63
C SER A 755 -8.38 -21.29 -10.70
N SER A 756 -7.98 -21.99 -9.62
CA SER A 756 -8.09 -23.44 -9.55
C SER A 756 -9.54 -23.93 -9.60
N VAL A 757 -10.50 -23.23 -8.98
CA VAL A 757 -11.92 -23.60 -9.10
C VAL A 757 -12.41 -23.40 -10.53
N MET A 758 -12.08 -22.26 -11.16
CA MET A 758 -12.48 -21.97 -12.55
C MET A 758 -11.90 -23.00 -13.54
N GLU A 759 -10.62 -23.35 -13.40
CA GLU A 759 -9.94 -24.36 -14.20
C GLU A 759 -10.65 -25.72 -14.10
N ARG A 760 -10.97 -26.16 -12.88
CA ARG A 760 -11.59 -27.48 -12.63
C ARG A 760 -13.02 -27.56 -13.13
N ILE A 761 -13.78 -26.46 -13.06
CA ILE A 761 -15.12 -26.39 -13.65
C ILE A 761 -15.01 -26.44 -15.18
N THR A 762 -14.10 -25.66 -15.77
CA THR A 762 -13.88 -25.61 -17.22
C THR A 762 -13.43 -26.96 -17.77
N GLU A 763 -12.53 -27.65 -17.07
CA GLU A 763 -12.07 -29.00 -17.42
C GLU A 763 -13.23 -30.01 -17.40
N ALA A 764 -14.07 -29.98 -16.36
CA ALA A 764 -15.13 -30.96 -16.17
C ALA A 764 -16.22 -30.95 -17.25
N PHE A 765 -16.42 -29.82 -17.93
CA PHE A 765 -17.43 -29.68 -18.99
C PHE A 765 -16.83 -29.53 -20.40
N ALA A 766 -15.52 -29.68 -20.56
CA ALA A 766 -14.89 -29.73 -21.87
C ALA A 766 -15.37 -30.97 -22.64
N ALA A 767 -15.55 -30.85 -23.97
CA ALA A 767 -16.08 -31.94 -24.80
C ALA A 767 -15.21 -33.22 -24.75
N SER A 768 -13.91 -33.04 -24.55
CA SER A 768 -12.94 -34.10 -24.25
C SER A 768 -11.73 -33.53 -23.52
N ALA A 769 -10.89 -34.39 -22.94
CA ALA A 769 -9.62 -33.98 -22.35
C ALA A 769 -8.70 -33.28 -23.38
N ALA A 770 -8.81 -33.61 -24.67
CA ALA A 770 -8.02 -32.97 -25.74
C ALA A 770 -8.51 -31.56 -26.09
N THR A 771 -9.75 -31.20 -25.73
CA THR A 771 -10.31 -29.85 -25.96
C THR A 771 -10.15 -28.91 -24.78
N TYR A 772 -9.80 -29.43 -23.60
CA TYR A 772 -9.40 -28.58 -22.47
C TYR A 772 -7.99 -28.04 -22.68
N GLY A 773 -7.77 -26.78 -22.32
CA GLY A 773 -6.47 -26.13 -22.41
C GLY A 773 -6.58 -24.61 -22.25
N PRO A 774 -5.45 -23.89 -22.37
CA PRO A 774 -5.37 -22.45 -22.12
C PRO A 774 -6.38 -21.63 -22.93
N ASN A 775 -6.63 -22.00 -24.19
CA ASN A 775 -7.57 -21.26 -25.04
C ASN A 775 -9.03 -21.32 -24.52
N LEU A 776 -9.48 -22.50 -24.08
CA LEU A 776 -10.84 -22.69 -23.57
C LEU A 776 -11.03 -22.01 -22.21
N LEU A 777 -9.98 -22.04 -21.37
CA LEU A 777 -9.96 -21.33 -20.10
C LEU A 777 -9.97 -19.81 -20.32
N ALA A 778 -9.11 -19.29 -21.21
CA ALA A 778 -9.06 -17.88 -21.54
C ALA A 778 -10.40 -17.37 -22.10
N GLN A 779 -11.06 -18.17 -22.95
CA GLN A 779 -12.41 -17.87 -23.43
C GLN A 779 -13.43 -17.79 -22.29
N THR A 780 -13.38 -18.76 -21.35
CA THR A 780 -14.25 -18.77 -20.16
C THR A 780 -14.02 -17.52 -19.30
N VAL A 781 -12.75 -17.16 -19.07
CA VAL A 781 -12.36 -15.97 -18.29
C VAL A 781 -12.81 -14.68 -18.97
N ALA A 782 -12.60 -14.53 -20.28
CA ALA A 782 -13.03 -13.34 -21.04
C ALA A 782 -14.56 -13.13 -20.96
N ASN A 783 -15.32 -14.22 -20.99
CA ASN A 783 -16.78 -14.18 -20.83
C ASN A 783 -17.24 -14.07 -19.36
N SER A 784 -16.32 -14.07 -18.40
CA SER A 784 -16.64 -13.95 -16.97
C SER A 784 -16.63 -12.49 -16.51
N PHE A 785 -17.27 -12.24 -15.36
CA PHE A 785 -17.28 -10.93 -14.73
C PHE A 785 -17.25 -11.06 -13.21
N LEU A 786 -16.41 -10.25 -12.56
CA LEU A 786 -16.24 -10.21 -11.12
C LEU A 786 -16.81 -8.92 -10.53
N VAL A 787 -17.76 -9.06 -9.64
CA VAL A 787 -18.09 -8.03 -8.65
C VAL A 787 -17.21 -8.27 -7.43
N SER A 788 -16.13 -7.50 -7.32
CA SER A 788 -15.34 -7.38 -6.09
C SER A 788 -16.18 -6.59 -5.09
N SER A 789 -16.79 -7.31 -4.16
CA SER A 789 -17.71 -6.76 -3.18
C SER A 789 -17.00 -6.56 -1.86
N ASP A 790 -16.68 -5.31 -1.59
CA ASP A 790 -16.08 -4.84 -0.35
C ASP A 790 -16.86 -3.63 0.16
N VAL A 791 -16.94 -3.45 1.48
CA VAL A 791 -17.63 -2.34 2.12
C VAL A 791 -17.10 -0.98 1.64
N ILE A 792 -17.98 0.01 1.56
CA ILE A 792 -17.65 1.35 1.07
C ILE A 792 -17.86 2.39 2.16
N HIS A 793 -17.10 3.48 2.14
CA HIS A 793 -17.30 4.59 3.08
C HIS A 793 -18.61 5.35 2.78
N ALA A 794 -19.63 5.17 3.64
CA ALA A 794 -20.77 6.08 3.69
C ALA A 794 -20.32 7.47 4.16
N VAL A 795 -21.03 8.52 3.73
CA VAL A 795 -20.71 9.89 4.14
C VAL A 795 -20.86 10.08 5.64
N ASN A 796 -19.77 10.44 6.31
CA ASN A 796 -19.77 10.85 7.70
C ASN A 796 -20.06 12.36 7.78
N PRO A 797 -21.22 12.77 8.31
CA PRO A 797 -21.60 14.18 8.31
C PRO A 797 -20.67 15.07 9.16
N ASN A 798 -19.95 14.49 10.12
CA ASN A 798 -19.04 15.23 11.00
C ASN A 798 -17.69 15.53 10.33
N PHE A 799 -17.40 14.89 9.20
CA PHE A 799 -16.16 15.04 8.44
C PHE A 799 -16.47 15.22 6.95
N ALA A 800 -17.56 15.93 6.62
CA ALA A 800 -18.01 16.07 5.24
C ALA A 800 -16.93 16.60 4.29
N ASN A 801 -15.96 17.36 4.79
CA ASN A 801 -14.84 17.92 4.04
C ASN A 801 -13.92 16.84 3.41
N VAL A 802 -13.85 15.63 3.95
CA VAL A 802 -13.00 14.55 3.39
C VAL A 802 -13.68 13.74 2.29
N TYR A 803 -14.98 13.95 2.06
CA TYR A 803 -15.74 13.25 1.03
C TYR A 803 -15.78 14.07 -0.26
N LEU A 804 -15.63 13.41 -1.40
CA LEU A 804 -15.76 14.05 -2.70
C LEU A 804 -17.22 14.38 -2.98
N GLU A 805 -17.48 15.63 -3.37
CA GLU A 805 -18.82 16.07 -3.78
C GLU A 805 -19.35 15.17 -4.90
N ASN A 806 -20.63 14.79 -4.83
CA ASN A 806 -21.32 13.87 -5.74
C ASN A 806 -20.87 12.38 -5.71
N HIS A 807 -19.86 12.03 -4.90
CA HIS A 807 -19.31 10.66 -4.81
C HIS A 807 -19.29 10.17 -3.35
N ALA A 808 -20.32 10.55 -2.59
CA ALA A 808 -20.42 10.32 -1.15
C ALA A 808 -21.71 9.53 -0.83
N PRO A 809 -21.66 8.18 -0.80
CA PRO A 809 -22.85 7.35 -0.70
C PRO A 809 -23.53 7.48 0.67
N ARG A 810 -24.84 7.23 0.68
CA ARG A 810 -25.75 7.31 1.82
C ARG A 810 -26.19 5.92 2.26
N LEU A 811 -26.52 5.79 3.54
CA LEU A 811 -27.12 4.56 4.10
C LEU A 811 -28.57 4.38 3.64
N ASN A 812 -29.06 3.14 3.62
CA ASN A 812 -30.42 2.73 3.25
C ASN A 812 -30.87 3.13 1.82
N VAL A 813 -29.92 3.31 0.89
CA VAL A 813 -30.21 3.67 -0.51
C VAL A 813 -29.87 2.52 -1.46
N GLY A 814 -28.66 1.97 -1.34
CA GLY A 814 -28.20 0.87 -2.15
C GLY A 814 -26.67 0.77 -2.21
N VAL A 815 -26.18 -0.26 -2.88
CA VAL A 815 -24.75 -0.51 -3.11
C VAL A 815 -24.11 0.67 -3.86
N ALA A 816 -22.86 0.97 -3.54
CA ALA A 816 -22.06 1.96 -4.25
C ALA A 816 -21.05 1.26 -5.18
N ILE A 817 -20.82 1.84 -6.35
CA ILE A 817 -19.65 1.53 -7.18
C ILE A 817 -18.46 2.30 -6.61
N SER A 818 -17.33 1.64 -6.39
CA SER A 818 -16.08 2.28 -5.97
C SER A 818 -15.21 2.53 -7.20
N ALA A 819 -14.93 3.80 -7.50
CA ALA A 819 -14.08 4.19 -8.61
C ALA A 819 -12.78 4.80 -8.08
N ASP A 820 -11.66 4.44 -8.69
CA ASP A 820 -10.36 5.04 -8.42
C ASP A 820 -9.51 5.01 -9.69
N PRO A 821 -9.00 6.17 -10.17
CA PRO A 821 -8.24 6.23 -11.40
C PRO A 821 -6.80 5.69 -11.27
N ASN A 822 -6.34 5.38 -10.05
CA ASN A 822 -4.96 4.98 -9.74
C ASN A 822 -4.83 3.48 -9.46
N GLY A 823 -5.86 2.69 -9.78
CA GLY A 823 -5.81 1.23 -9.70
C GLY A 823 -5.97 0.65 -8.29
N HIS A 824 -6.41 1.47 -7.31
CA HIS A 824 -6.85 0.94 -6.00
C HIS A 824 -8.14 0.12 -6.14
N MET A 825 -8.96 0.47 -7.14
CA MET A 825 -10.17 -0.22 -7.57
C MET A 825 -9.98 -0.69 -9.01
N THR A 826 -10.60 -1.80 -9.38
CA THR A 826 -10.57 -2.36 -10.74
C THR A 826 -11.61 -1.74 -11.68
N THR A 827 -12.52 -0.94 -11.13
CA THR A 827 -13.69 -0.40 -11.83
C THR A 827 -13.30 0.46 -13.04
N ASP A 828 -13.87 0.14 -14.20
CA ASP A 828 -13.80 0.94 -15.42
C ASP A 828 -15.19 1.31 -15.96
N SER A 829 -15.22 1.97 -17.12
CA SER A 829 -16.46 2.44 -17.77
C SER A 829 -17.37 1.30 -18.23
N VAL A 830 -16.79 0.22 -18.78
CA VAL A 830 -17.55 -0.96 -19.26
C VAL A 830 -18.19 -1.68 -18.09
N SER A 831 -17.40 -1.92 -17.04
CA SER A 831 -17.80 -2.59 -15.82
C SER A 831 -18.89 -1.80 -15.08
N THR A 832 -18.74 -0.46 -15.05
CA THR A 832 -19.76 0.45 -14.55
C THR A 832 -21.07 0.32 -15.34
N ALA A 833 -21.01 0.32 -16.67
CA ALA A 833 -22.19 0.21 -17.53
C ALA A 833 -22.92 -1.13 -17.36
N ILE A 834 -22.19 -2.24 -17.25
CA ILE A 834 -22.75 -3.58 -16.98
C ILE A 834 -23.53 -3.57 -15.66
N LEU A 835 -22.91 -3.12 -14.57
CA LEU A 835 -23.56 -3.15 -13.26
C LEU A 835 -24.74 -2.17 -13.17
N GLN A 836 -24.63 -0.99 -13.78
CA GLN A 836 -25.75 -0.04 -13.90
C GLN A 836 -26.93 -0.63 -14.66
N ARG A 837 -26.66 -1.34 -15.77
CA ARG A 837 -27.69 -2.02 -16.54
C ARG A 837 -28.40 -3.09 -15.72
N ILE A 838 -27.64 -3.88 -14.95
CA ILE A 838 -28.17 -4.90 -14.03
C ILE A 838 -29.02 -4.25 -12.93
N ALA A 839 -28.55 -3.16 -12.33
CA ALA A 839 -29.28 -2.44 -11.28
C ALA A 839 -30.64 -1.94 -11.80
N HIS A 840 -30.70 -1.39 -13.01
CA HIS A 840 -31.97 -1.01 -13.65
C HIS A 840 -32.89 -2.24 -13.81
N ARG A 841 -32.37 -3.38 -14.27
CA ARG A 841 -33.15 -4.61 -14.48
C ARG A 841 -33.77 -5.17 -13.20
N CYS A 842 -33.06 -5.09 -12.07
CA CYS A 842 -33.56 -5.53 -10.76
C CYS A 842 -34.22 -4.41 -9.92
N GLY A 843 -34.28 -3.18 -10.46
CA GLY A 843 -34.82 -2.01 -9.77
C GLY A 843 -34.02 -1.61 -8.52
N ALA A 844 -32.72 -1.90 -8.48
CA ALA A 844 -31.81 -1.43 -7.44
C ALA A 844 -31.31 -0.02 -7.77
N THR A 845 -30.98 0.74 -6.72
CA THR A 845 -30.34 2.05 -6.84
C THR A 845 -28.85 1.86 -6.61
N LEU A 846 -28.03 2.31 -7.57
CA LEU A 846 -26.59 2.37 -7.39
C LEU A 846 -26.17 3.78 -6.98
N GLN A 847 -25.18 3.82 -6.10
CA GLN A 847 -24.47 5.04 -5.74
C GLN A 847 -23.05 4.97 -6.30
N VAL A 848 -22.28 6.04 -6.14
CA VAL A 848 -20.86 6.08 -6.51
C VAL A 848 -20.06 6.59 -5.33
N PHE A 849 -18.93 5.96 -5.09
CA PHE A 849 -17.88 6.41 -4.19
C PHE A 849 -16.59 6.60 -4.97
N GLN A 850 -15.91 7.71 -4.68
CA GLN A 850 -14.55 7.98 -5.10
C GLN A 850 -13.94 8.91 -4.06
N ILE A 851 -12.66 8.68 -3.74
CA ILE A 851 -11.92 9.57 -2.86
C ILE A 851 -11.73 10.95 -3.49
N ARG A 852 -11.49 11.96 -2.67
CA ARG A 852 -10.99 13.24 -3.19
C ARG A 852 -9.58 13.04 -3.77
N ASN A 853 -9.21 13.90 -4.72
CA ASN A 853 -7.88 13.85 -5.34
C ASN A 853 -6.73 14.03 -4.32
N ASP A 854 -6.99 14.74 -3.22
CA ASP A 854 -6.07 15.03 -2.12
C ASP A 854 -6.21 14.05 -0.93
N SER A 855 -6.89 12.92 -1.13
CA SER A 855 -7.11 11.89 -0.11
C SER A 855 -6.42 10.58 -0.48
N ARG A 856 -6.23 9.71 0.52
CA ARG A 856 -5.76 8.33 0.32
C ARG A 856 -6.95 7.38 0.10
N SER A 857 -6.76 6.38 -0.77
CA SER A 857 -7.69 5.26 -0.93
C SER A 857 -7.17 4.00 -0.23
N GLY A 858 -8.08 3.13 0.22
CA GLY A 858 -7.77 1.74 0.55
C GLY A 858 -7.63 0.90 -0.72
N GLY A 859 -7.18 -0.36 -0.58
CA GLY A 859 -7.25 -1.36 -1.64
C GLY A 859 -8.39 -2.35 -1.38
N THR A 860 -8.63 -3.25 -2.33
CA THR A 860 -9.57 -4.37 -2.20
C THR A 860 -9.00 -5.60 -2.90
N ILE A 861 -9.75 -6.72 -2.90
CA ILE A 861 -9.41 -7.90 -3.71
C ILE A 861 -9.57 -7.69 -5.22
N GLY A 862 -10.20 -6.61 -5.68
CA GLY A 862 -10.61 -6.38 -7.06
C GLY A 862 -9.43 -6.37 -8.04
N PRO A 863 -8.52 -5.39 -7.95
CA PRO A 863 -7.31 -5.34 -8.78
C PRO A 863 -6.47 -6.62 -8.65
N MET A 864 -6.38 -7.18 -7.43
CA MET A 864 -5.56 -8.36 -7.15
C MET A 864 -6.07 -9.61 -7.87
N THR A 865 -7.39 -9.82 -7.89
CA THR A 865 -8.03 -10.98 -8.53
C THR A 865 -8.12 -10.79 -10.04
N SER A 866 -8.51 -9.57 -10.47
CA SER A 866 -8.58 -9.18 -11.87
C SER A 866 -7.24 -9.36 -12.57
N ALA A 867 -6.15 -8.80 -12.02
CA ALA A 867 -4.81 -8.93 -12.60
C ALA A 867 -4.29 -10.37 -12.61
N ARG A 868 -4.64 -11.18 -11.60
CA ARG A 868 -4.17 -12.57 -11.50
C ARG A 868 -4.86 -13.49 -12.51
N ILE A 869 -6.14 -13.27 -12.80
CA ILE A 869 -6.95 -14.16 -13.65
C ILE A 869 -7.10 -13.58 -15.07
N GLY A 870 -7.04 -12.27 -15.23
CA GLY A 870 -7.34 -11.55 -16.48
C GLY A 870 -8.85 -11.37 -16.72
N MET A 871 -9.63 -11.22 -15.66
CA MET A 871 -11.10 -11.17 -15.71
C MET A 871 -11.61 -9.74 -15.56
N ARG A 872 -12.60 -9.33 -16.39
CA ARG A 872 -13.31 -8.05 -16.24
C ARG A 872 -13.95 -7.97 -14.85
N ALA A 873 -13.83 -6.81 -14.20
CA ALA A 873 -14.23 -6.67 -12.81
C ALA A 873 -14.70 -5.27 -12.46
N ILE A 874 -15.50 -5.18 -11.39
CA ILE A 874 -15.94 -3.95 -10.75
C ILE A 874 -15.76 -4.05 -9.24
N ASP A 875 -15.31 -2.98 -8.60
CA ASP A 875 -15.42 -2.83 -7.15
C ASP A 875 -16.75 -2.17 -6.80
N ALA A 876 -17.60 -2.88 -6.07
CA ALA A 876 -18.89 -2.38 -5.63
C ALA A 876 -19.37 -3.07 -4.36
N GLY A 877 -19.71 -2.30 -3.33
CA GLY A 877 -20.25 -2.86 -2.09
C GLY A 877 -21.01 -1.89 -1.22
N ILE A 878 -21.27 -2.33 0.01
CA ILE A 878 -22.32 -1.77 0.84
C ILE A 878 -21.76 -0.62 1.70
N PRO A 879 -22.39 0.57 1.71
CA PRO A 879 -21.89 1.69 2.49
C PRO A 879 -21.92 1.45 4.01
N GLN A 880 -20.85 1.83 4.71
CA GLN A 880 -20.73 1.82 6.17
C GLN A 880 -20.03 3.07 6.69
N LEU A 881 -20.28 3.39 7.96
CA LEU A 881 -19.53 4.35 8.75
C LEU A 881 -18.56 3.63 9.67
N SER A 882 -17.44 4.31 10.00
CA SER A 882 -16.46 3.82 10.98
C SER A 882 -15.85 2.46 10.61
N MET A 883 -15.52 2.29 9.32
CA MET A 883 -14.69 1.19 8.81
C MET A 883 -13.45 1.00 9.71
N HIS A 884 -13.06 -0.25 9.97
CA HIS A 884 -11.96 -0.65 10.87
C HIS A 884 -12.12 -0.30 12.38
N SER A 885 -13.26 0.26 12.80
CA SER A 885 -13.61 0.33 14.22
C SER A 885 -13.95 -1.06 14.77
N ILE A 886 -13.68 -1.31 16.06
CA ILE A 886 -14.19 -2.51 16.73
C ILE A 886 -15.73 -2.59 16.68
N ARG A 887 -16.41 -1.43 16.50
CA ARG A 887 -17.86 -1.34 16.33
C ARG A 887 -18.23 -0.26 15.29
N ALA A 888 -18.55 -0.72 14.09
CA ALA A 888 -18.94 0.08 12.94
C ALA A 888 -20.48 0.24 12.84
N THR A 889 -20.93 0.98 11.82
CA THR A 889 -22.36 1.24 11.58
C THR A 889 -22.71 1.14 10.09
N THR A 890 -23.85 0.55 9.74
CA THR A 890 -24.45 0.62 8.40
C THR A 890 -25.95 0.89 8.52
N GLY A 891 -26.67 1.09 7.41
CA GLY A 891 -28.12 1.23 7.43
C GLY A 891 -28.82 -0.11 7.68
N SER A 892 -29.98 -0.05 8.32
CA SER A 892 -30.78 -1.25 8.64
C SER A 892 -31.27 -2.02 7.42
N LEU A 893 -31.43 -1.36 6.27
CA LEU A 893 -31.87 -1.95 5.01
C LEU A 893 -30.71 -2.36 4.11
N ASP A 894 -29.51 -1.84 4.36
CA ASP A 894 -28.33 -2.01 3.50
C ASP A 894 -27.93 -3.49 3.28
N PRO A 895 -27.98 -4.40 4.27
CA PRO A 895 -27.77 -5.83 4.02
C PRO A 895 -28.71 -6.38 2.93
N GLY A 896 -30.01 -6.08 3.03
CA GLY A 896 -31.01 -6.56 2.09
C GLY A 896 -30.99 -5.84 0.73
N LEU A 897 -30.56 -4.58 0.69
CA LEU A 897 -30.31 -3.85 -0.56
C LEU A 897 -29.09 -4.44 -1.30
N GLY A 898 -28.06 -4.87 -0.57
CA GLY A 898 -26.96 -5.65 -1.11
C GLY A 898 -27.44 -6.95 -1.75
N VAL A 899 -28.26 -7.74 -1.03
CA VAL A 899 -28.86 -8.98 -1.55
C VAL A 899 -29.63 -8.72 -2.85
N LYS A 900 -30.41 -7.63 -2.90
CA LYS A 900 -31.19 -7.25 -4.08
C LYS A 900 -30.31 -7.02 -5.31
N LEU A 901 -29.20 -6.29 -5.18
CA LEU A 901 -28.30 -6.04 -6.31
C LEU A 901 -27.55 -7.32 -6.71
N PHE A 902 -26.90 -8.01 -5.76
CA PHE A 902 -26.09 -9.20 -6.08
C PHE A 902 -26.95 -10.34 -6.65
N LYS A 903 -28.19 -10.50 -6.18
CA LYS A 903 -29.15 -11.43 -6.81
C LYS A 903 -29.47 -11.00 -8.23
N GLY A 904 -29.69 -9.69 -8.44
CA GLY A 904 -29.89 -9.12 -9.77
C GLY A 904 -28.71 -9.40 -10.71
N PHE A 905 -27.48 -9.31 -10.21
CA PHE A 905 -26.27 -9.67 -10.95
C PHE A 905 -26.30 -11.14 -11.39
N PHE A 906 -26.52 -12.08 -10.47
CA PHE A 906 -26.64 -13.50 -10.83
C PHE A 906 -27.81 -13.78 -11.81
N ASP A 907 -28.91 -13.06 -11.68
CA ASP A 907 -30.12 -13.27 -12.48
C ASP A 907 -30.05 -12.69 -13.89
N TYR A 908 -29.26 -11.63 -14.11
CA TYR A 908 -29.29 -10.85 -15.35
C TYR A 908 -27.95 -10.70 -16.06
N PHE A 909 -26.82 -11.05 -15.43
CA PHE A 909 -25.49 -10.89 -16.03
C PHE A 909 -25.40 -11.54 -17.42
N GLU A 910 -25.87 -12.79 -17.59
CA GLU A 910 -25.78 -13.49 -18.88
C GLU A 910 -26.48 -12.72 -20.02
N GLU A 911 -27.64 -12.13 -19.75
CA GLU A 911 -28.38 -11.37 -20.77
C GLU A 911 -27.76 -10.00 -21.01
N VAL A 912 -27.27 -9.35 -19.95
CA VAL A 912 -26.66 -8.02 -20.04
C VAL A 912 -25.32 -8.08 -20.76
N ASP A 913 -24.51 -9.10 -20.52
CA ASP A 913 -23.21 -9.28 -21.18
C ASP A 913 -23.36 -9.34 -22.71
N LYS A 914 -24.42 -9.99 -23.21
CA LYS A 914 -24.76 -10.04 -24.64
C LYS A 914 -25.13 -8.68 -25.26
N GLU A 915 -25.40 -7.66 -24.44
CA GLU A 915 -25.64 -6.29 -24.92
C GLU A 915 -24.32 -5.57 -25.29
N PHE A 916 -23.16 -6.08 -24.89
CA PHE A 916 -21.84 -5.50 -25.13
C PHE A 916 -21.10 -6.26 -26.25
N LEU A 917 -20.55 -5.55 -27.25
CA LEU A 917 -19.82 -6.13 -28.39
C LEU A 917 -18.31 -5.95 -28.22
N ASP A 918 -17.56 -7.05 -28.19
CA ASP A 918 -16.08 -7.10 -28.20
C ASP A 918 -15.39 -6.30 -27.06
N PHE A 919 -15.73 -6.57 -25.78
CA PHE A 919 -15.11 -5.98 -24.57
C PHE A 919 -14.58 -7.00 -23.57
#